data_AF-A0A8B7TQS1-F1
#
_entry.id   AF-A0A8B7TQS1-F1
#
_cell.length_a   1.000
_cell.length_b   1.000
_cell.length_c   1.000
_cell.angle_alpha   90.00
_cell.angle_beta   90.00
_cell.angle_gamma   90.00
#
_symmetry.space_group_name_H-M   'P 1'
#
loop_
_entity.id
_entity.type
_entity.pdbx_description
1 polymer ?
#
loop_
_entity_poly.entity_id
_entity_poly.type
_entity_poly.pdbx_seq_one_letter_code
_entity_poly.pdbx_strand_id
1 'polypeptide(L)'
;MKIHGVVAFKCENVATLDPITFETPESFISLPKWNAKKTGSISFDFRTTEPNGLILFSHGKPRHQKDAKHPQMIKVDFFAIEMLDGHLYLLLDMGSGTIKIKALQKKVNDGEWYHVDFQRDGRSGTISVNTLRTPYTAPGESEILDLDDELYLGGLPENKAGLVFPTEVWTALLNYGYVGCIRDLFIDGQSKDIRQMAEVQSTAGVKPSCSRETAKPCLSNPCKNNGMCRDGWNRYVCDCSGTGYLGRSCEREATVLSYDGSMFMKIQLPVVMHTEAEDVSLRFRSQRAYGILMATTSRDSADTLRLELDAGRVKLTVNLDCIRINCNSSKGPETLFAGYNLNDNEWHTVRVVRRGKSLKLTVDDQQAMTGQMAGDHTRLEFHNIETGIITERRYLSSVPSNFIGHLQSLTFNGMAYIDLCKNGDIDYCELNARFGFRNIIADPVTFKTKSSYVALATLQAYTSMHLFFQFKTTSLDGLILYNSGDGNDFIVVELVKGYLHYVFDLGNGANLIKGSSNKPLNDNQWHNVMISRDTSNLHTVKIDTKITTQITAGARNLDLKSDLYIGGVAKETYKSLPKLVHAKEGFQGCLASVDLNGRLPDLISDALFCNGQIERGCEGPSTTCQEDSCSNQGVCLQQWDGFSCDCSMTSFSGPLCNDPGTTYIFSKGGGQITYKWPPNDRPSTRADRLAIGFSTVQKEAVLVRVDSSSGLGDYLELHIHQGKIGVKFNVGTDDIAIEESNAIINDGKYHVVRFTRSGGNATLQVDSWPVIERYPAGNNDNERLAIARQRIPYRLGRVVDEWLLDKGRQLTIFNSQATIIIGGKEQGQPFQGQLSGLYYNGLKVLNMAAENDANIAIVGNVRLVGEVPSSMTTESTATAMQSEMSTSIMETTTTLATSTARRGKPPTKEPISQTTDDILVASAECPSDDEDIDPCEPSSGGLANPTRVGGREPYPGSAEVIRESSSTTGMVVGIVAAAALCILILLYAMYKYRNRDEGSYHVDESRNYISNSAQSNGAVVKEKQPSSAKSANKNKKNKDKEYYV
;
A
#
# COMPACT_ATOMS: atom_id res chain seq x y z
N MET A 1 21.30 23.55 58.13
CA MET A 1 20.82 22.32 57.44
C MET A 1 19.75 21.67 58.31
N LYS A 2 18.70 21.09 57.73
CA LYS A 2 17.87 20.07 58.40
C LYS A 2 18.21 18.75 57.72
N ILE A 3 18.66 17.75 58.48
CA ILE A 3 18.84 16.39 57.95
C ILE A 3 17.44 15.78 57.83
N HIS A 4 17.15 15.11 56.71
CA HIS A 4 15.84 14.58 56.39
C HIS A 4 15.96 13.26 55.63
N GLY A 5 15.09 12.30 55.93
CA GLY A 5 15.24 10.89 55.52
C GLY A 5 15.52 9.96 56.71
N VAL A 6 15.71 8.67 56.43
CA VAL A 6 16.07 7.66 57.44
C VAL A 6 17.58 7.72 57.68
N VAL A 7 18.00 7.84 58.94
CA VAL A 7 19.41 7.96 59.34
C VAL A 7 19.75 6.87 60.34
N ALA A 8 20.71 6.01 59.99
CA ALA A 8 21.31 5.08 60.94
C ALA A 8 22.36 5.81 61.79
N PHE A 9 22.19 5.81 63.12
CA PHE A 9 23.13 6.44 64.06
C PHE A 9 24.32 5.53 64.41
N LYS A 10 24.89 4.90 63.38
CA LYS A 10 26.08 4.04 63.42
C LYS A 10 26.78 4.11 62.05
N CYS A 11 28.09 3.85 62.00
CA CYS A 11 28.79 3.76 60.72
C CYS A 11 28.45 2.42 60.05
N GLU A 12 27.63 2.47 58.99
CA GLU A 12 27.34 1.33 58.12
C GLU A 12 28.15 1.46 56.83
N ASN A 13 28.50 0.32 56.22
CA ASN A 13 29.12 0.32 54.89
C ASN A 13 28.08 0.80 53.87
N VAL A 14 28.39 1.88 53.14
CA VAL A 14 27.60 2.31 52.00
C VAL A 14 27.78 1.29 50.88
N ALA A 15 26.68 0.78 50.33
CA ALA A 15 26.73 -0.14 49.19
C ALA A 15 27.28 0.55 47.95
N THR A 16 28.17 -0.12 47.22
CA THR A 16 28.59 0.31 45.88
C THR A 16 27.45 0.07 44.90
N LEU A 17 27.12 1.07 44.07
CA LEU A 17 26.11 0.94 43.03
C LEU A 17 26.76 0.28 41.82
N ASP A 18 26.37 -0.95 41.52
CA ASP A 18 27.01 -1.73 40.46
C ASP A 18 26.70 -1.14 39.06
N PRO A 19 27.69 -1.10 38.15
CA PRO A 19 27.46 -0.65 36.78
C PRO A 19 26.68 -1.68 35.97
N ILE A 20 25.74 -1.23 35.14
CA ILE A 20 25.04 -2.08 34.17
C ILE A 20 25.58 -1.88 32.74
N THR A 21 25.35 -2.86 31.87
CA THR A 21 25.51 -2.73 30.41
C THR A 21 24.17 -2.98 29.73
N PHE A 22 23.77 -2.08 28.83
CA PHE A 22 22.76 -2.31 27.81
C PHE A 22 23.44 -3.01 26.61
N GLU A 23 22.99 -4.20 26.25
CA GLU A 23 23.62 -5.07 25.24
C GLU A 23 22.92 -5.00 23.87
N THR A 24 21.67 -4.52 23.80
CA THR A 24 20.91 -4.35 22.55
C THR A 24 20.15 -3.00 22.51
N PRO A 25 19.92 -2.38 21.33
CA PRO A 25 19.28 -1.06 21.23
C PRO A 25 17.85 -1.00 21.80
N GLU A 26 17.17 -2.13 21.87
CA GLU A 26 15.79 -2.27 22.32
C GLU A 26 15.69 -2.40 23.85
N SER A 27 16.83 -2.57 24.54
CA SER A 27 16.89 -2.72 26.00
C SER A 27 16.76 -1.37 26.73
N PHE A 28 15.83 -1.27 27.67
CA PHE A 28 15.54 -0.04 28.43
C PHE A 28 15.13 -0.35 29.87
N ILE A 29 15.28 0.63 30.77
CA ILE A 29 14.77 0.58 32.15
C ILE A 29 13.79 1.73 32.36
N SER A 30 12.61 1.43 32.92
CA SER A 30 11.68 2.46 33.39
C SER A 30 12.08 2.93 34.78
N LEU A 31 12.58 4.16 34.89
CA LEU A 31 12.94 4.80 36.15
C LEU A 31 11.73 5.52 36.78
N PRO A 32 11.73 5.72 38.12
CA PRO A 32 10.72 6.51 38.80
C PRO A 32 10.63 7.95 38.24
N LYS A 33 9.40 8.43 38.06
CA LYS A 33 9.05 9.77 37.58
C LYS A 33 9.86 10.88 38.26
N TRP A 34 10.45 11.75 37.44
CA TRP A 34 11.20 12.92 37.90
C TRP A 34 10.25 14.07 38.25
N ASN A 35 10.08 14.37 39.53
CA ASN A 35 9.08 15.33 40.03
C ASN A 35 9.56 16.81 40.02
N ALA A 36 10.68 17.10 39.36
CA ALA A 36 11.37 18.38 39.38
C ALA A 36 10.71 19.48 38.52
N LYS A 37 9.62 20.09 39.03
CA LYS A 37 8.85 21.14 38.32
C LYS A 37 9.71 22.34 37.87
N LYS A 38 10.38 23.06 38.78
CA LYS A 38 11.19 24.27 38.47
C LYS A 38 12.70 24.03 38.55
N THR A 39 13.19 23.53 39.68
CA THR A 39 14.59 23.16 39.90
C THR A 39 14.73 21.65 39.91
N GLY A 40 15.87 21.14 39.46
CA GLY A 40 16.19 19.71 39.48
C GLY A 40 17.59 19.40 38.98
N SER A 41 18.02 18.16 39.20
CA SER A 41 19.31 17.66 38.69
C SER A 41 19.26 16.17 38.36
N ILE A 42 20.01 15.75 37.34
CA ILE A 42 20.32 14.35 37.04
C ILE A 42 21.81 14.24 36.75
N SER A 43 22.50 13.30 37.41
CA SER A 43 23.88 12.95 37.05
C SER A 43 24.05 11.44 36.93
N PHE A 44 24.97 11.03 36.04
CA PHE A 44 25.29 9.62 35.78
C PHE A 44 26.63 9.52 35.05
N ASP A 45 27.24 8.34 35.12
CA ASP A 45 28.40 7.97 34.31
C ASP A 45 27.95 7.08 33.15
N PHE A 46 28.44 7.33 31.93
CA PHE A 46 28.22 6.46 30.77
C PHE A 46 29.52 6.08 30.04
N ARG A 47 29.51 4.99 29.27
CA ARG A 47 30.66 4.48 28.52
C ARG A 47 30.21 3.65 27.31
N THR A 48 30.53 4.08 26.10
CA THR A 48 30.25 3.30 24.87
C THR A 48 31.25 3.60 23.73
N THR A 49 31.28 2.71 22.74
CA THR A 49 31.89 2.93 21.41
C THR A 49 30.86 3.29 20.34
N GLU A 50 29.56 3.14 20.62
CA GLU A 50 28.48 3.36 19.66
C GLU A 50 28.32 4.85 19.31
N PRO A 51 28.10 5.21 18.03
CA PRO A 51 27.99 6.61 17.61
C PRO A 51 26.61 7.22 17.95
N ASN A 52 25.56 6.39 18.00
CA ASN A 52 24.17 6.83 18.16
C ASN A 52 23.54 6.08 19.34
N GLY A 53 22.62 6.73 20.06
CA GLY A 53 21.87 6.09 21.13
C GLY A 53 21.11 7.06 22.03
N LEU A 54 19.83 6.81 22.30
CA LEU A 54 19.03 7.54 23.27
C LEU A 54 19.37 7.07 24.70
N ILE A 55 19.89 7.97 25.53
CA ILE A 55 20.36 7.62 26.88
C ILE A 55 19.25 7.84 27.92
N LEU A 56 18.60 9.00 27.89
CA LEU A 56 17.50 9.36 28.80
C LEU A 56 16.38 10.06 28.03
N PHE A 57 15.13 9.76 28.36
CA PHE A 57 13.95 10.44 27.81
C PHE A 57 12.76 10.41 28.77
N SER A 58 11.99 11.51 28.83
CA SER A 58 10.68 11.55 29.47
C SER A 58 9.85 12.71 28.93
N HIS A 59 8.52 12.58 28.95
CA HIS A 59 7.59 13.62 28.50
C HIS A 59 6.41 13.90 29.44
N GLY A 60 5.80 15.06 29.23
CA GLY A 60 4.59 15.54 29.85
C GLY A 60 3.32 15.12 29.13
N LYS A 61 2.16 15.60 29.63
CA LYS A 61 0.87 15.35 28.98
C LYS A 61 0.74 16.09 27.64
N PRO A 62 -0.04 15.53 26.69
CA PRO A 62 -0.51 16.26 25.50
C PRO A 62 -1.10 17.63 25.85
N ARG A 63 -0.51 18.71 25.33
CA ARG A 63 -1.05 20.08 25.47
C ARG A 63 -2.13 20.34 24.43
N HIS A 64 -3.29 20.86 24.86
CA HIS A 64 -4.39 21.25 23.96
C HIS A 64 -4.10 22.48 23.08
N GLN A 65 -2.95 23.15 23.24
CA GLN A 65 -2.48 24.17 22.30
C GLN A 65 -2.01 23.51 21.01
N LYS A 66 -2.95 23.31 20.07
CA LYS A 66 -2.64 22.87 18.70
C LYS A 66 -1.59 23.79 18.08
N ASP A 67 -0.60 23.20 17.39
CA ASP A 67 0.27 23.99 16.54
C ASP A 67 -0.55 24.56 15.37
N ALA A 68 -0.42 25.85 15.12
CA ALA A 68 -1.08 26.51 13.99
C ALA A 68 -0.61 25.99 12.62
N LYS A 69 0.53 25.29 12.57
CA LYS A 69 1.12 24.69 11.36
C LYS A 69 0.63 23.25 11.13
N HIS A 70 0.65 22.41 12.17
CA HIS A 70 0.23 21.00 12.11
C HIS A 70 -0.81 20.70 13.22
N PRO A 71 -2.12 20.90 12.98
CA PRO A 71 -3.15 20.81 14.01
C PRO A 71 -3.53 19.38 14.47
N GLN A 72 -2.87 18.37 13.89
CA GLN A 72 -2.93 16.96 14.32
C GLN A 72 -1.75 16.56 15.24
N MET A 73 -0.64 17.30 15.22
CA MET A 73 0.59 16.91 15.94
C MET A 73 0.44 17.15 17.45
N ILE A 74 0.68 16.11 18.25
CA ILE A 74 0.64 16.19 19.71
C ILE A 74 1.92 16.87 20.23
N LYS A 75 1.77 18.03 20.89
CA LYS A 75 2.86 18.66 21.64
C LYS A 75 2.84 18.26 23.11
N VAL A 76 4.03 17.97 23.63
CA VAL A 76 4.33 17.63 25.02
C VAL A 76 5.51 18.45 25.50
N ASP A 77 5.59 18.70 26.81
CA ASP A 77 6.85 19.11 27.44
C ASP A 77 7.76 17.88 27.47
N PHE A 78 9.07 18.02 27.28
CA PHE A 78 9.99 16.87 27.32
C PHE A 78 11.42 17.28 27.62
N PHE A 79 12.22 16.29 28.04
CA PHE A 79 13.67 16.37 27.91
C PHE A 79 14.24 15.06 27.38
N ALA A 80 15.39 15.15 26.73
CA ALA A 80 16.15 13.99 26.29
C ALA A 80 17.66 14.22 26.43
N ILE A 81 18.41 13.13 26.62
CA ILE A 81 19.85 13.11 26.39
C ILE A 81 20.12 12.01 25.37
N GLU A 82 20.64 12.38 24.20
CA GLU A 82 20.91 11.47 23.08
C GLU A 82 22.36 11.60 22.58
N MET A 83 22.89 10.52 22.01
CA MET A 83 24.12 10.52 21.23
C MET A 83 23.81 10.46 19.74
N LEU A 84 24.50 11.28 18.96
CA LEU A 84 24.41 11.32 17.50
C LEU A 84 25.80 11.57 16.88
N ASP A 85 26.21 10.72 15.95
CA ASP A 85 27.53 10.72 15.31
C ASP A 85 28.70 10.79 16.32
N GLY A 86 28.51 10.24 17.52
CA GLY A 86 29.45 10.21 18.62
C GLY A 86 29.48 11.47 19.50
N HIS A 87 28.65 12.47 19.25
CA HIS A 87 28.50 13.65 20.12
C HIS A 87 27.29 13.50 21.05
N LEU A 88 27.41 13.98 22.29
CA LEU A 88 26.31 14.03 23.26
C LEU A 88 25.48 15.31 23.09
N TYR A 89 24.15 15.17 23.13
CA TYR A 89 23.19 16.27 23.05
C TYR A 89 22.23 16.27 24.25
N LEU A 90 21.93 17.47 24.76
CA LEU A 90 20.77 17.74 25.61
C LEU A 90 19.64 18.32 24.74
N LEU A 91 18.42 17.86 24.96
CA LEU A 91 17.20 18.42 24.40
C LEU A 91 16.22 18.75 25.52
N LEU A 92 15.52 19.88 25.39
CA LEU A 92 14.56 20.35 26.38
C LEU A 92 13.49 21.22 25.71
N ASP A 93 12.20 20.94 25.96
CA ASP A 93 11.08 21.84 25.68
C ASP A 93 10.17 21.93 26.90
N MET A 94 9.87 23.15 27.33
CA MET A 94 8.95 23.46 28.44
C MET A 94 7.62 24.03 27.92
N GLY A 95 7.29 23.66 26.68
CA GLY A 95 6.06 24.02 25.98
C GLY A 95 6.05 25.42 25.37
N SER A 96 7.22 25.95 25.03
CA SER A 96 7.36 27.19 24.25
C SER A 96 8.53 27.17 23.25
N GLY A 97 9.12 26.01 23.00
CA GLY A 97 10.08 25.75 21.93
C GLY A 97 11.27 24.91 22.41
N THR A 98 11.70 23.98 21.57
CA THR A 98 12.80 23.07 21.91
C THR A 98 14.14 23.78 21.79
N ILE A 99 15.04 23.53 22.74
CA ILE A 99 16.48 23.81 22.59
C ILE A 99 17.26 22.49 22.48
N LYS A 100 18.13 22.38 21.48
CA LYS A 100 18.99 21.21 21.21
C LYS A 100 20.46 21.62 21.25
N ILE A 101 21.22 21.04 22.18
CA ILE A 101 22.52 21.56 22.61
C ILE A 101 23.55 20.45 22.57
N LYS A 102 24.63 20.62 21.79
CA LYS A 102 25.79 19.72 21.86
C LYS A 102 26.51 19.97 23.20
N ALA A 103 26.49 19.00 24.10
CA ALA A 103 27.00 19.14 25.46
C ALA A 103 28.54 19.31 25.50
N LEU A 104 29.25 18.63 24.58
CA LEU A 104 30.70 18.71 24.41
C LEU A 104 31.07 18.65 22.91
N GLN A 105 32.05 19.45 22.48
CA GLN A 105 32.46 19.48 21.05
C GLN A 105 33.29 18.26 20.61
N LYS A 106 33.99 17.60 21.53
CA LYS A 106 34.67 16.31 21.27
C LYS A 106 33.61 15.19 21.15
N LYS A 107 33.85 14.20 20.28
CA LYS A 107 33.14 12.92 20.36
C LYS A 107 33.45 12.20 21.67
N VAL A 108 32.46 11.50 22.22
CA VAL A 108 32.48 10.81 23.52
C VAL A 108 32.33 9.29 23.41
N ASN A 109 32.29 8.76 22.19
CA ASN A 109 32.18 7.33 21.91
C ASN A 109 33.55 6.63 21.70
N ASP A 110 34.58 7.00 22.45
CA ASP A 110 35.89 6.33 22.40
C ASP A 110 35.98 5.09 23.30
N GLY A 111 34.90 4.79 24.02
CA GLY A 111 34.79 3.67 24.93
C GLY A 111 35.43 3.92 26.30
N GLU A 112 35.59 5.17 26.74
CA GLU A 112 35.97 5.53 28.12
C GLU A 112 34.81 6.10 28.93
N TRP A 113 34.96 6.16 30.26
CA TRP A 113 33.92 6.68 31.16
C TRP A 113 33.80 8.19 31.09
N TYR A 114 32.56 8.66 30.98
CA TYR A 114 32.18 10.06 30.98
C TYR A 114 31.14 10.35 32.06
N HIS A 115 31.48 11.24 32.99
CA HIS A 115 30.55 11.77 33.98
C HIS A 115 29.72 12.89 33.37
N VAL A 116 28.39 12.78 33.45
CA VAL A 116 27.43 13.79 33.04
C VAL A 116 26.70 14.31 34.28
N ASP A 117 26.65 15.63 34.43
CA ASP A 117 25.84 16.30 35.44
C ASP A 117 25.01 17.41 34.78
N PHE A 118 23.68 17.25 34.82
CA PHE A 118 22.67 18.14 34.26
C PHE A 118 21.90 18.80 35.41
N GLN A 119 21.99 20.13 35.50
CA GLN A 119 21.35 20.94 36.52
C GLN A 119 20.45 22.01 35.88
N ARG A 120 19.25 22.21 36.40
CA ARG A 120 18.29 23.22 35.93
C ARG A 120 17.69 24.08 37.04
N ASP A 121 17.47 25.36 36.73
CA ASP A 121 16.64 26.29 37.50
C ASP A 121 15.76 27.11 36.54
N GLY A 122 14.46 26.79 36.53
CA GLY A 122 13.50 27.42 35.65
C GLY A 122 13.82 27.16 34.17
N ARG A 123 13.96 28.26 33.42
CA ARG A 123 14.25 28.29 31.98
C ARG A 123 15.72 28.00 31.64
N SER A 124 16.64 28.08 32.61
CA SER A 124 18.09 28.02 32.38
C SER A 124 18.74 26.88 33.17
N GLY A 125 20.00 26.58 32.85
CA GLY A 125 20.78 25.58 33.57
C GLY A 125 22.17 25.37 32.99
N THR A 126 22.81 24.27 33.40
CA THR A 126 24.06 23.78 32.80
C THR A 126 23.99 22.26 32.66
N ILE A 127 24.33 21.76 31.47
CA ILE A 127 24.85 20.38 31.36
C ILE A 127 26.37 20.44 31.47
N SER A 128 26.98 19.44 32.08
CA SER A 128 28.44 19.32 32.13
C SER A 128 28.89 17.90 31.83
N VAL A 129 30.06 17.80 31.20
CA VAL A 129 30.69 16.52 30.81
C VAL A 129 32.12 16.54 31.31
N ASN A 130 32.49 15.61 32.21
CA ASN A 130 33.77 15.58 32.92
C ASN A 130 34.16 16.98 33.47
N THR A 131 33.24 17.61 34.22
CA THR A 131 33.31 18.97 34.79
C THR A 131 33.26 20.16 33.82
N LEU A 132 33.37 19.94 32.51
CA LEU A 132 33.25 21.02 31.51
C LEU A 132 31.77 21.45 31.38
N ARG A 133 31.42 22.62 31.89
CA ARG A 133 30.04 23.14 31.93
C ARG A 133 29.66 23.90 30.65
N THR A 134 28.57 23.47 30.02
CA THR A 134 27.90 24.14 28.90
C THR A 134 26.58 24.75 29.41
N PRO A 135 26.48 26.08 29.55
CA PRO A 135 25.27 26.75 30.03
C PRO A 135 24.19 26.82 28.94
N TYR A 136 22.92 26.91 29.37
CA TYR A 136 21.79 27.06 28.46
C TYR A 136 20.64 27.91 29.03
N THR A 137 19.80 28.40 28.11
CA THR A 137 18.50 29.03 28.37
C THR A 137 17.55 28.58 27.27
N ALA A 138 16.44 27.93 27.63
CA ALA A 138 15.39 27.56 26.67
C ALA A 138 14.66 28.80 26.12
N PRO A 139 14.00 28.71 24.94
CA PRO A 139 13.19 29.81 24.39
C PRO A 139 11.86 29.98 25.13
N GLY A 140 11.15 31.07 24.82
CA GLY A 140 9.86 31.41 25.43
C GLY A 140 9.95 31.74 26.93
N GLU A 141 8.83 31.91 27.62
CA GLU A 141 8.79 32.30 29.05
C GLU A 141 8.48 31.12 30.00
N SER A 142 8.61 29.88 29.53
CA SER A 142 8.35 28.68 30.35
C SER A 142 9.49 28.40 31.34
N GLU A 143 9.18 28.39 32.64
CA GLU A 143 10.10 27.92 33.70
C GLU A 143 9.82 26.49 34.20
N ILE A 144 8.65 25.93 33.89
CA ILE A 144 8.23 24.62 34.42
C ILE A 144 8.40 23.56 33.34
N LEU A 145 9.06 22.46 33.68
CA LEU A 145 9.06 21.23 32.90
C LEU A 145 8.04 20.28 33.56
N ASP A 146 6.89 20.06 32.94
CA ASP A 146 5.84 19.23 33.53
C ASP A 146 5.83 17.80 32.94
N LEU A 147 6.82 16.99 33.35
CA LEU A 147 6.90 15.57 33.02
C LEU A 147 5.80 14.79 33.77
N ASP A 148 5.10 13.90 33.08
CA ASP A 148 4.03 13.11 33.69
C ASP A 148 4.21 11.59 33.64
N ASP A 149 4.85 11.07 32.59
CA ASP A 149 5.13 9.64 32.40
C ASP A 149 6.36 9.17 33.21
N GLU A 150 6.71 7.90 33.03
CA GLU A 150 7.99 7.30 33.40
C GLU A 150 9.21 8.07 32.82
N LEU A 151 10.38 7.81 33.41
CA LEU A 151 11.67 8.27 32.88
C LEU A 151 12.41 7.06 32.30
N TYR A 152 12.60 7.03 30.99
CA TYR A 152 13.25 5.90 30.32
C TYR A 152 14.76 6.08 30.27
N LEU A 153 15.49 5.00 30.55
CA LEU A 153 16.95 4.90 30.49
C LEU A 153 17.36 3.82 29.47
N GLY A 154 18.28 4.14 28.56
CA GLY A 154 18.88 3.21 27.60
C GLY A 154 18.09 2.99 26.30
N GLY A 155 16.77 3.11 26.30
CA GLY A 155 15.94 2.93 25.11
C GLY A 155 14.49 3.34 25.36
N LEU A 156 13.57 2.90 24.50
CA LEU A 156 12.14 3.11 24.63
C LEU A 156 11.36 1.81 24.33
N PRO A 157 10.22 1.57 25.00
CA PRO A 157 9.34 0.46 24.67
C PRO A 157 8.66 0.67 23.31
N GLU A 158 8.78 -0.31 22.42
CA GLU A 158 8.01 -0.37 21.19
C GLU A 158 6.50 -0.42 21.48
N ASN A 159 5.70 0.26 20.66
CA ASN A 159 4.23 0.22 20.69
C ASN A 159 3.55 0.57 22.03
N LYS A 160 4.24 1.20 23.01
CA LYS A 160 3.61 1.62 24.28
C LYS A 160 2.56 2.71 24.03
N ALA A 161 1.29 2.36 24.21
CA ALA A 161 0.17 3.28 24.01
C ALA A 161 0.30 4.55 24.87
N GLY A 162 0.19 5.72 24.24
CA GLY A 162 0.31 7.03 24.89
C GLY A 162 1.72 7.62 24.97
N LEU A 163 2.76 6.84 24.62
CA LEU A 163 4.13 7.34 24.44
C LEU A 163 4.17 8.26 23.20
N VAL A 164 4.69 9.48 23.36
CA VAL A 164 4.84 10.46 22.29
C VAL A 164 6.32 10.64 21.97
N PHE A 165 6.68 10.61 20.68
CA PHE A 165 8.05 10.83 20.19
C PHE A 165 8.18 12.24 19.59
N PRO A 166 8.79 13.22 20.28
CA PRO A 166 9.00 14.56 19.72
C PRO A 166 9.96 14.51 18.53
N THR A 167 9.59 15.17 17.44
CA THR A 167 10.33 15.15 16.16
C THR A 167 11.78 15.61 16.26
N GLU A 168 12.06 16.40 17.29
CA GLU A 168 13.34 17.00 17.63
C GLU A 168 14.32 15.97 18.27
N VAL A 169 13.81 14.89 18.88
CA VAL A 169 14.58 13.77 19.45
C VAL A 169 14.82 12.72 18.37
N TRP A 170 15.85 12.93 17.57
CA TRP A 170 16.09 12.15 16.35
C TRP A 170 16.38 10.68 16.64
N THR A 171 17.07 10.34 17.74
CA THR A 171 17.36 8.93 18.05
C THR A 171 16.10 8.10 18.31
N ALA A 172 15.02 8.70 18.81
CA ALA A 172 13.77 7.98 19.04
C ALA A 172 13.12 7.54 17.72
N LEU A 173 12.91 8.49 16.79
CA LEU A 173 12.27 8.21 15.49
C LEU A 173 13.16 7.43 14.50
N LEU A 174 14.47 7.37 14.75
CA LEU A 174 15.43 6.52 14.02
C LEU A 174 15.61 5.13 14.64
N ASN A 175 14.89 4.80 15.72
CA ASN A 175 15.02 3.54 16.47
C ASN A 175 16.46 3.27 16.98
N TYR A 176 17.16 4.32 17.41
CA TYR A 176 18.51 4.28 17.97
C TYR A 176 18.48 4.38 19.50
N GLY A 177 18.14 3.29 20.19
CA GLY A 177 18.46 3.14 21.61
C GLY A 177 19.96 2.96 21.87
N TYR A 178 20.36 3.19 23.11
CA TYR A 178 21.75 3.18 23.57
C TYR A 178 22.23 1.76 23.93
N VAL A 179 23.41 1.40 23.42
CA VAL A 179 24.15 0.19 23.80
C VAL A 179 25.48 0.63 24.40
N GLY A 180 25.82 0.15 25.59
CA GLY A 180 26.91 0.67 26.40
C GLY A 180 26.67 0.52 27.90
N CYS A 181 27.64 0.95 28.71
CA CYS A 181 27.50 0.92 30.18
C CYS A 181 26.89 2.21 30.74
N ILE A 182 26.18 2.10 31.86
CA ILE A 182 25.74 3.22 32.73
C ILE A 182 25.97 2.85 34.19
N ARG A 183 26.30 3.82 35.04
CA ARG A 183 26.43 3.68 36.51
C ARG A 183 26.18 5.00 37.23
N ASP A 184 26.24 4.95 38.57
CA ASP A 184 26.26 6.13 39.45
C ASP A 184 25.14 7.15 39.15
N LEU A 185 23.91 6.65 38.92
CA LEU A 185 22.75 7.48 38.61
C LEU A 185 22.22 8.17 39.87
N PHE A 186 22.15 9.50 39.84
CA PHE A 186 21.48 10.33 40.82
C PHE A 186 20.35 11.14 40.16
N ILE A 187 19.21 11.22 40.84
CA ILE A 187 18.08 12.09 40.48
C ILE A 187 17.77 12.98 41.69
N ASP A 188 17.83 14.29 41.50
CA ASP A 188 17.69 15.33 42.54
C ASP A 188 18.58 15.07 43.78
N GLY A 189 19.82 14.65 43.53
CA GLY A 189 20.82 14.30 44.54
C GLY A 189 20.60 12.94 45.23
N GLN A 190 19.56 12.18 44.87
CA GLN A 190 19.30 10.83 45.39
C GLN A 190 19.86 9.77 44.45
N SER A 191 20.74 8.90 44.95
CA SER A 191 21.21 7.71 44.25
C SER A 191 20.07 6.76 43.87
N LYS A 192 20.19 6.09 42.71
CA LYS A 192 19.26 5.08 42.20
C LYS A 192 20.02 3.79 41.85
N ASP A 193 19.61 2.67 42.45
CA ASP A 193 20.18 1.36 42.12
C ASP A 193 19.55 0.83 40.82
N ILE A 194 20.21 1.11 39.71
CA ILE A 194 19.79 0.69 38.36
C ILE A 194 19.99 -0.81 38.12
N ARG A 195 20.86 -1.50 38.86
CA ARG A 195 20.97 -2.96 38.80
C ARG A 195 19.74 -3.60 39.42
N GLN A 196 19.35 -3.17 40.63
CA GLN A 196 18.14 -3.65 41.29
C GLN A 196 16.88 -3.35 40.45
N MET A 197 16.81 -2.19 39.79
CA MET A 197 15.67 -1.87 38.90
C MET A 197 15.58 -2.83 37.70
N ALA A 198 16.70 -3.14 37.03
CA ALA A 198 16.73 -4.10 35.92
C ALA A 198 16.35 -5.53 36.38
N GLU A 199 16.85 -5.97 37.54
CA GLU A 199 16.52 -7.27 38.12
C GLU A 199 15.03 -7.39 38.48
N VAL A 200 14.44 -6.36 39.09
CA VAL A 200 13.00 -6.32 39.44
C VAL A 200 12.11 -6.22 38.21
N GLN A 201 12.54 -5.52 37.16
CA GLN A 201 11.81 -5.39 35.89
C GLN A 201 12.01 -6.61 34.96
N SER A 202 12.95 -7.51 35.28
CA SER A 202 13.36 -8.63 34.42
C SER A 202 13.75 -8.19 33.00
N THR A 203 14.44 -7.04 32.89
CA THR A 203 14.76 -6.39 31.62
C THR A 203 15.66 -7.26 30.73
N ALA A 204 15.16 -7.60 29.54
CA ALA A 204 15.96 -8.29 28.53
C ALA A 204 17.08 -7.40 27.97
N GLY A 205 18.25 -7.99 27.69
CA GLY A 205 19.39 -7.26 27.12
C GLY A 205 20.15 -6.35 28.10
N VAL A 206 19.86 -6.40 29.40
CA VAL A 206 20.63 -5.67 30.44
C VAL A 206 21.43 -6.64 31.30
N LYS A 207 22.71 -6.31 31.50
CA LYS A 207 23.68 -7.13 32.25
C LYS A 207 24.19 -6.40 33.50
N PRO A 208 24.26 -7.06 34.68
CA PRO A 208 24.65 -6.45 35.96
C PRO A 208 26.16 -6.23 36.11
N SER A 209 26.86 -5.84 35.04
CA SER A 209 28.28 -5.49 35.07
C SER A 209 28.65 -4.62 33.87
N CYS A 210 29.72 -3.84 33.98
CA CYS A 210 30.38 -3.19 32.85
C CYS A 210 31.76 -3.78 32.60
N SER A 211 31.96 -4.31 31.40
CA SER A 211 33.28 -4.73 30.89
C SER A 211 33.40 -4.32 29.42
N ARG A 212 34.62 -3.98 29.00
CA ARG A 212 34.97 -3.68 27.60
C ARG A 212 35.71 -4.90 27.07
N GLU A 213 35.13 -5.64 26.14
CA GLU A 213 35.78 -6.84 25.59
C GLU A 213 37.05 -6.47 24.80
N THR A 214 38.09 -7.30 24.93
CA THR A 214 39.41 -7.06 24.34
C THR A 214 39.52 -7.56 22.90
N ALA A 215 38.71 -8.55 22.53
CA ALA A 215 38.58 -9.02 21.16
C ALA A 215 37.61 -8.12 20.39
N LYS A 216 38.01 -7.62 19.23
CA LYS A 216 37.11 -6.89 18.32
C LYS A 216 36.12 -7.86 17.67
N PRO A 217 34.79 -7.71 17.87
CA PRO A 217 33.82 -8.68 17.36
C PRO A 217 33.89 -8.94 15.86
N CYS A 218 34.22 -7.93 15.04
CA CYS A 218 34.31 -8.10 13.59
C CYS A 218 35.49 -8.96 13.12
N LEU A 219 36.49 -9.26 13.97
CA LEU A 219 37.59 -10.19 13.60
C LEU A 219 37.10 -11.62 13.34
N SER A 220 35.91 -11.97 13.81
CA SER A 220 35.27 -13.26 13.51
C SER A 220 34.64 -13.32 12.10
N ASN A 221 34.64 -12.22 11.34
CA ASN A 221 33.89 -12.03 10.09
C ASN A 221 32.43 -12.53 10.18
N PRO A 222 31.63 -12.01 11.13
CA PRO A 222 30.31 -12.56 11.42
C PRO A 222 29.25 -12.16 10.39
N CYS A 223 29.46 -11.08 9.63
CA CYS A 223 28.55 -10.63 8.59
C CYS A 223 28.75 -11.43 7.31
N LYS A 224 27.70 -12.15 6.89
CA LYS A 224 27.69 -12.96 5.67
C LYS A 224 27.44 -12.07 4.44
N ASN A 225 27.56 -12.68 3.25
CA ASN A 225 27.08 -12.11 1.99
C ASN A 225 27.62 -10.69 1.70
N ASN A 226 28.87 -10.42 2.10
CA ASN A 226 29.56 -9.13 2.00
C ASN A 226 28.94 -7.97 2.80
N GLY A 227 28.15 -8.25 3.84
CA GLY A 227 27.65 -7.23 4.76
C GLY A 227 28.78 -6.51 5.50
N MET A 228 28.72 -5.18 5.59
CA MET A 228 29.79 -4.39 6.21
C MET A 228 29.75 -4.51 7.73
N CYS A 229 30.81 -5.06 8.32
CA CYS A 229 30.92 -5.24 9.76
C CYS A 229 31.47 -3.98 10.45
N ARG A 230 30.78 -3.52 11.50
CA ARG A 230 31.23 -2.48 12.43
C ARG A 230 31.35 -3.06 13.85
N ASP A 231 32.48 -2.80 14.51
CA ASP A 231 32.63 -3.05 15.94
C ASP A 231 31.67 -2.10 16.72
N GLY A 232 30.76 -2.68 17.51
CA GLY A 232 29.88 -1.96 18.44
C GLY A 232 30.41 -2.03 19.88
N TRP A 233 29.54 -1.89 20.87
CA TRP A 233 29.89 -2.18 22.27
C TRP A 233 29.61 -3.65 22.59
N ASN A 234 30.67 -4.45 22.82
CA ASN A 234 30.62 -5.91 23.05
C ASN A 234 29.78 -6.71 22.02
N ARG A 235 29.62 -6.18 20.80
CA ARG A 235 28.85 -6.78 19.71
C ARG A 235 29.42 -6.40 18.35
N TYR A 236 29.14 -7.20 17.33
CA TYR A 236 29.24 -6.77 15.94
C TYR A 236 27.92 -6.17 15.47
N VAL A 237 27.98 -5.27 14.49
CA VAL A 237 26.83 -4.72 13.77
C VAL A 237 27.08 -4.87 12.28
N CYS A 238 26.13 -5.44 11.55
CA CYS A 238 26.23 -5.65 10.09
C CYS A 238 25.32 -4.67 9.35
N ASP A 239 25.88 -3.89 8.41
CA ASP A 239 25.07 -3.23 7.38
C ASP A 239 24.89 -4.20 6.19
N CYS A 240 23.66 -4.68 6.02
CA CYS A 240 23.27 -5.59 4.95
C CYS A 240 22.65 -4.88 3.73
N SER A 241 22.46 -3.55 3.75
CA SER A 241 21.67 -2.77 2.78
C SER A 241 22.04 -3.02 1.31
N GLY A 242 23.33 -3.23 1.02
CA GLY A 242 23.83 -3.48 -0.33
C GLY A 242 23.88 -4.94 -0.78
N THR A 243 23.55 -5.89 0.11
CA THR A 243 23.82 -7.32 -0.09
C THR A 243 22.67 -8.08 -0.76
N GLY A 244 21.42 -7.62 -0.60
CA GLY A 244 20.23 -8.41 -0.90
C GLY A 244 19.86 -9.43 0.19
N TYR A 245 20.40 -9.26 1.40
CA TYR A 245 20.10 -10.02 2.60
C TYR A 245 19.74 -9.07 3.76
N LEU A 246 19.11 -9.61 4.81
CA LEU A 246 18.81 -8.94 6.07
C LEU A 246 19.07 -9.88 7.27
N GLY A 247 18.73 -9.41 8.47
CA GLY A 247 18.99 -10.14 9.72
C GLY A 247 20.34 -9.80 10.35
N ARG A 248 20.58 -10.30 11.57
CA ARG A 248 21.67 -9.84 12.46
C ARG A 248 23.07 -10.05 11.87
N SER A 249 23.22 -11.01 10.98
CA SER A 249 24.46 -11.41 10.29
C SER A 249 24.31 -11.44 8.77
N CYS A 250 23.31 -10.75 8.22
CA CYS A 250 22.93 -10.81 6.79
C CYS A 250 22.62 -12.24 6.30
N GLU A 251 21.99 -13.05 7.16
CA GLU A 251 21.71 -14.47 6.91
C GLU A 251 20.38 -14.79 6.24
N ARG A 252 19.41 -13.87 6.26
CA ARG A 252 18.10 -14.04 5.61
C ARG A 252 18.15 -13.41 4.22
N GLU A 253 17.75 -14.12 3.18
CA GLU A 253 17.59 -13.51 1.84
C GLU A 253 16.47 -12.48 1.87
N ALA A 254 16.69 -11.31 1.26
CA ALA A 254 15.72 -10.21 1.27
C ALA A 254 14.74 -10.30 0.09
N THR A 255 13.48 -10.01 0.36
CA THR A 255 12.38 -10.18 -0.59
C THR A 255 12.50 -9.20 -1.76
N VAL A 256 12.44 -9.75 -2.97
CA VAL A 256 12.36 -8.98 -4.22
C VAL A 256 10.89 -8.73 -4.58
N LEU A 257 10.58 -7.52 -5.04
CA LEU A 257 9.25 -7.10 -5.49
C LEU A 257 9.34 -6.55 -6.92
N SER A 258 8.50 -7.07 -7.83
CA SER A 258 8.46 -6.72 -9.26
C SER A 258 7.35 -5.70 -9.57
N TYR A 259 7.65 -4.75 -10.44
CA TYR A 259 6.75 -3.69 -10.89
C TYR A 259 6.80 -3.54 -12.41
N ASP A 260 5.64 -3.48 -13.06
CA ASP A 260 5.50 -3.37 -14.52
C ASP A 260 4.97 -2.01 -15.00
N GLY A 261 4.94 -0.99 -14.13
CA GLY A 261 4.38 0.34 -14.43
C GLY A 261 2.88 0.46 -14.15
N SER A 262 2.15 -0.64 -13.94
CA SER A 262 0.77 -0.68 -13.42
C SER A 262 0.71 -1.04 -11.92
N MET A 263 1.86 -1.39 -11.34
CA MET A 263 1.98 -1.96 -10.01
C MET A 263 2.48 -0.98 -8.94
N PHE A 264 1.96 -1.10 -7.73
CA PHE A 264 2.37 -0.37 -6.53
C PHE A 264 2.50 -1.27 -5.30
N MET A 265 3.23 -0.76 -4.29
CA MET A 265 3.14 -1.20 -2.89
C MET A 265 3.17 0.06 -2.01
N LYS A 266 2.21 0.14 -1.09
CA LYS A 266 1.91 1.26 -0.21
C LYS A 266 1.82 0.76 1.23
N ILE A 267 2.61 1.37 2.12
CA ILE A 267 2.54 1.16 3.56
C ILE A 267 1.75 2.34 4.14
N GLN A 268 0.53 2.09 4.62
CA GLN A 268 -0.32 3.13 5.20
C GLN A 268 -0.16 3.14 6.72
N LEU A 269 0.58 4.11 7.27
CA LEU A 269 1.02 4.03 8.65
C LEU A 269 -0.16 4.19 9.64
N PRO A 270 -0.25 3.39 10.73
CA PRO A 270 -1.36 3.44 11.68
C PRO A 270 -1.58 4.80 12.35
N VAL A 271 -0.52 5.61 12.43
CA VAL A 271 -0.53 6.99 12.94
C VAL A 271 0.23 7.86 11.94
N VAL A 272 -0.18 9.13 11.79
CA VAL A 272 0.57 10.12 11.01
C VAL A 272 1.96 10.31 11.60
N MET A 273 2.99 10.26 10.74
CA MET A 273 4.38 10.45 11.15
C MET A 273 4.84 11.88 10.88
N HIS A 274 5.51 12.46 11.86
CA HIS A 274 6.24 13.72 11.73
C HIS A 274 7.71 13.47 12.04
N THR A 275 8.63 13.89 11.17
CA THR A 275 10.07 13.54 11.26
C THR A 275 10.98 14.71 10.91
N GLU A 276 12.12 14.83 11.60
CA GLU A 276 13.21 15.75 11.23
C GLU A 276 14.52 15.02 10.90
N ALA A 277 14.53 13.69 10.96
CA ALA A 277 15.65 12.85 10.59
C ALA A 277 15.15 11.48 10.16
N GLU A 278 15.67 11.00 9.02
CA GLU A 278 15.35 9.68 8.48
C GLU A 278 16.62 9.02 7.92
N ASP A 279 16.67 7.70 8.01
CA ASP A 279 17.64 6.86 7.34
C ASP A 279 16.90 5.88 6.43
N VAL A 280 17.15 6.00 5.13
CA VAL A 280 16.41 5.27 4.11
C VAL A 280 17.39 4.58 3.18
N SER A 281 17.18 3.29 2.94
CA SER A 281 17.92 2.55 1.91
C SER A 281 17.02 1.59 1.15
N LEU A 282 17.37 1.33 -0.10
CA LEU A 282 16.72 0.33 -0.95
C LEU A 282 17.71 -0.14 -2.01
N ARG A 283 17.45 -1.32 -2.59
CA ARG A 283 18.10 -1.78 -3.82
C ARG A 283 17.09 -1.71 -4.95
N PHE A 284 17.54 -1.32 -6.15
CA PHE A 284 16.70 -1.30 -7.35
C PHE A 284 17.42 -1.88 -8.56
N ARG A 285 16.65 -2.32 -9.55
CA ARG A 285 17.12 -2.79 -10.86
C ARG A 285 16.11 -2.37 -11.93
N SER A 286 16.55 -1.69 -12.99
CA SER A 286 15.69 -1.25 -14.09
C SER A 286 16.45 -1.06 -15.41
N GLN A 287 15.72 -1.10 -16.53
CA GLN A 287 16.18 -0.67 -17.86
C GLN A 287 15.78 0.78 -18.20
N ARG A 288 14.81 1.35 -17.46
CA ARG A 288 14.30 2.71 -17.70
C ARG A 288 15.21 3.77 -17.09
N ALA A 289 15.39 4.88 -17.80
CA ALA A 289 16.11 6.05 -17.29
C ALA A 289 15.31 6.90 -16.29
N TYR A 290 14.01 6.57 -16.11
CA TYR A 290 13.04 7.30 -15.30
C TYR A 290 12.12 6.33 -14.53
N GLY A 291 11.62 6.76 -13.38
CA GLY A 291 10.71 5.98 -12.54
C GLY A 291 10.79 6.34 -11.07
N ILE A 292 9.66 6.34 -10.35
CA ILE A 292 9.67 6.46 -8.89
C ILE A 292 10.33 5.23 -8.25
N LEU A 293 11.22 5.41 -7.27
CA LEU A 293 11.77 4.31 -6.46
C LEU A 293 11.01 4.22 -5.13
N MET A 294 10.84 5.36 -4.45
CA MET A 294 9.91 5.50 -3.32
C MET A 294 9.48 6.96 -3.11
N ALA A 295 8.35 7.19 -2.47
CA ALA A 295 7.93 8.49 -1.93
C ALA A 295 7.29 8.34 -0.55
N THR A 296 7.52 9.27 0.36
CA THR A 296 6.59 9.53 1.46
C THR A 296 5.48 10.45 0.97
N THR A 297 4.24 10.25 1.42
CA THR A 297 3.08 11.09 1.02
C THR A 297 2.23 11.46 2.23
N SER A 298 1.67 12.67 2.26
CA SER A 298 0.63 13.08 3.22
C SER A 298 -0.72 13.26 2.53
N ARG A 299 -1.80 12.90 3.23
CA ARG A 299 -3.19 13.18 2.84
C ARG A 299 -3.60 14.65 3.07
N ASP A 300 -2.75 15.43 3.73
CA ASP A 300 -3.01 16.81 4.19
C ASP A 300 -2.11 17.89 3.55
N SER A 301 -1.01 17.52 2.88
CA SER A 301 -0.02 18.47 2.32
C SER A 301 0.72 17.91 1.10
N ALA A 302 1.52 18.75 0.44
CA ALA A 302 2.48 18.32 -0.60
C ALA A 302 3.85 17.87 -0.04
N ASP A 303 3.91 17.51 1.25
CA ASP A 303 5.14 17.04 1.90
C ASP A 303 5.60 15.70 1.32
N THR A 304 6.87 15.62 0.92
CA THR A 304 7.46 14.36 0.44
C THR A 304 8.98 14.34 0.58
N LEU A 305 9.51 13.23 1.08
CA LEU A 305 10.84 12.73 0.77
C LEU A 305 10.69 11.64 -0.28
N ARG A 306 11.29 11.83 -1.45
CA ARG A 306 11.22 10.86 -2.55
C ARG A 306 12.56 10.57 -3.20
N LEU A 307 12.67 9.34 -3.70
CA LEU A 307 13.76 8.85 -4.55
C LEU A 307 13.17 8.49 -5.91
N GLU A 308 13.71 9.08 -6.97
CA GLU A 308 13.29 8.85 -8.36
C GLU A 308 14.52 8.64 -9.26
N LEU A 309 14.36 7.89 -10.35
CA LEU A 309 15.30 7.90 -11.47
C LEU A 309 15.01 9.12 -12.36
N ASP A 310 16.06 9.87 -12.69
CA ASP A 310 16.00 11.08 -13.51
C ASP A 310 17.20 11.10 -14.48
N ALA A 311 16.94 10.79 -15.75
CA ALA A 311 17.95 10.65 -16.80
C ALA A 311 19.06 9.64 -16.47
N GLY A 312 18.68 8.47 -15.92
CA GLY A 312 19.61 7.39 -15.56
C GLY A 312 20.47 7.66 -14.31
N ARG A 313 20.04 8.61 -13.47
CA ARG A 313 20.68 8.99 -12.20
C ARG A 313 19.66 8.84 -11.07
N VAL A 314 20.09 8.58 -9.84
CA VAL A 314 19.18 8.67 -8.68
C VAL A 314 19.09 10.12 -8.23
N LYS A 315 17.86 10.57 -8.01
CA LYS A 315 17.50 11.91 -7.53
C LYS A 315 16.73 11.78 -6.22
N LEU A 316 17.31 12.35 -5.16
CA LEU A 316 16.60 12.64 -3.93
C LEU A 316 15.92 14.00 -4.08
N THR A 317 14.63 14.06 -3.76
CA THR A 317 13.91 15.33 -3.58
C THR A 317 13.30 15.35 -2.18
N VAL A 318 13.46 16.47 -1.47
CA VAL A 318 12.72 16.78 -0.24
C VAL A 318 11.92 18.07 -0.47
N ASN A 319 10.60 17.95 -0.35
CA ASN A 319 9.67 19.07 -0.45
C ASN A 319 8.88 19.16 0.86
N LEU A 320 8.89 20.33 1.51
CA LEU A 320 8.13 20.61 2.73
C LEU A 320 7.22 21.82 2.44
N ASP A 321 5.91 21.66 2.56
CA ASP A 321 4.93 22.61 2.04
C ASP A 321 4.77 23.85 2.93
N CYS A 322 5.27 24.99 2.45
CA CYS A 322 5.12 26.28 3.09
C CYS A 322 3.75 26.97 2.85
N ILE A 323 2.77 26.39 2.14
CA ILE A 323 1.47 27.08 1.92
C ILE A 323 0.71 27.29 3.24
N ARG A 324 0.84 26.38 4.22
CA ARG A 324 0.25 26.54 5.57
C ARG A 324 1.15 27.31 6.56
N ILE A 325 2.39 27.61 6.19
CA ILE A 325 3.44 28.10 7.11
C ILE A 325 4.00 29.41 6.56
N ASN A 326 3.94 30.51 7.32
CA ASN A 326 4.46 31.82 6.91
C ASN A 326 6.01 31.81 6.74
N CYS A 327 6.49 31.22 5.65
CA CYS A 327 7.88 31.09 5.26
C CYS A 327 8.30 32.29 4.41
N ASN A 328 9.35 33.00 4.83
CA ASN A 328 9.87 34.16 4.09
C ASN A 328 10.58 33.79 2.75
N SER A 329 10.63 32.50 2.38
CA SER A 329 11.22 32.03 1.12
C SER A 329 10.68 30.64 0.72
N SER A 330 9.61 30.58 -0.07
CA SER A 330 9.11 29.36 -0.72
C SER A 330 9.99 28.98 -1.93
N LYS A 331 11.26 28.62 -1.69
CA LYS A 331 12.29 28.49 -2.73
C LYS A 331 12.25 27.14 -3.50
N GLY A 332 11.07 26.55 -3.66
CA GLY A 332 10.85 25.27 -4.34
C GLY A 332 11.37 24.06 -3.56
N PRO A 333 11.31 22.86 -4.16
CA PRO A 333 11.79 21.62 -3.57
C PRO A 333 13.33 21.52 -3.60
N GLU A 334 13.92 20.96 -2.54
CA GLU A 334 15.37 20.75 -2.43
C GLU A 334 15.78 19.40 -3.04
N THR A 335 16.88 19.37 -3.79
CA THR A 335 17.27 18.18 -4.59
C THR A 335 18.75 17.82 -4.50
N LEU A 336 19.05 16.52 -4.60
CA LEU A 336 20.40 15.97 -4.78
C LEU A 336 20.36 14.88 -5.85
N PHE A 337 21.44 14.76 -6.63
CA PHE A 337 21.63 13.75 -7.66
C PHE A 337 22.88 12.90 -7.37
N ALA A 338 22.84 11.60 -7.65
CA ALA A 338 23.97 10.69 -7.51
C ALA A 338 23.94 9.54 -8.53
N GLY A 339 25.13 9.05 -8.92
CA GLY A 339 25.32 8.03 -9.95
C GLY A 339 24.91 8.48 -11.37
N TYR A 340 25.23 7.65 -12.36
CA TYR A 340 24.95 7.87 -13.78
C TYR A 340 24.79 6.53 -14.51
N ASN A 341 23.98 6.49 -15.58
CA ASN A 341 23.69 5.29 -16.38
C ASN A 341 23.17 4.08 -15.58
N LEU A 342 22.50 4.32 -14.45
CA LEU A 342 21.98 3.31 -13.50
C LEU A 342 20.75 2.53 -14.02
N ASN A 343 20.55 2.54 -15.34
CA ASN A 343 19.49 1.84 -16.06
C ASN A 343 20.08 0.77 -17.00
N ASP A 344 21.22 0.21 -16.60
CA ASP A 344 21.94 -0.85 -17.29
C ASP A 344 21.27 -2.24 -17.13
N ASN A 345 20.31 -2.35 -16.21
CA ASN A 345 19.66 -3.55 -15.71
C ASN A 345 20.49 -4.39 -14.73
N GLU A 346 21.32 -3.79 -13.88
CA GLU A 346 21.92 -4.46 -12.71
C GLU A 346 21.36 -3.93 -11.37
N TRP A 347 21.79 -4.52 -10.26
CA TRP A 347 21.33 -4.15 -8.91
C TRP A 347 22.16 -2.99 -8.32
N HIS A 348 21.55 -1.82 -8.21
CA HIS A 348 22.11 -0.67 -7.51
C HIS A 348 21.53 -0.52 -6.10
N THR A 349 22.32 0.05 -5.18
CA THR A 349 21.93 0.31 -3.78
C THR A 349 21.88 1.81 -3.50
N VAL A 350 20.73 2.32 -3.05
CA VAL A 350 20.57 3.74 -2.67
C VAL A 350 20.58 3.86 -1.15
N ARG A 351 21.27 4.88 -0.64
CA ARG A 351 21.31 5.23 0.78
C ARG A 351 21.11 6.74 0.98
N VAL A 352 20.09 7.12 1.72
CA VAL A 352 19.76 8.49 2.12
C VAL A 352 19.89 8.62 3.64
N VAL A 353 20.51 9.71 4.07
CA VAL A 353 20.59 10.12 5.48
C VAL A 353 20.16 11.59 5.55
N ARG A 354 19.01 11.88 6.17
CA ARG A 354 18.57 13.26 6.46
C ARG A 354 18.73 13.57 7.94
N ARG A 355 19.25 14.76 8.26
CA ARG A 355 19.44 15.27 9.63
C ARG A 355 19.07 16.75 9.68
N GLY A 356 17.81 17.05 9.98
CA GLY A 356 17.22 18.38 9.86
C GLY A 356 17.34 18.92 8.45
N LYS A 357 18.13 19.99 8.30
CA LYS A 357 18.44 20.62 7.00
C LYS A 357 19.55 19.92 6.20
N SER A 358 20.30 19.00 6.81
CA SER A 358 21.40 18.28 6.13
C SER A 358 20.85 17.10 5.34
N LEU A 359 21.20 17.00 4.06
CA LEU A 359 20.89 15.90 3.17
C LEU A 359 22.17 15.17 2.73
N LYS A 360 22.15 13.84 2.74
CA LYS A 360 23.21 13.00 2.16
C LYS A 360 22.58 11.90 1.31
N LEU A 361 23.04 11.76 0.08
CA LEU A 361 22.64 10.72 -0.87
C LEU A 361 23.89 9.94 -1.31
N THR A 362 23.83 8.61 -1.29
CA THR A 362 24.90 7.72 -1.77
C THR A 362 24.28 6.66 -2.68
N VAL A 363 24.96 6.32 -3.77
CA VAL A 363 24.60 5.20 -4.66
C VAL A 363 25.77 4.25 -4.71
N ASP A 364 25.49 2.96 -4.50
CA ASP A 364 26.47 1.90 -4.33
C ASP A 364 27.54 2.30 -3.29
N ASP A 365 28.81 2.12 -3.63
CA ASP A 365 29.97 2.54 -2.83
C ASP A 365 30.65 3.81 -3.42
N GLN A 366 29.90 4.59 -4.20
CA GLN A 366 30.39 5.85 -4.79
C GLN A 366 30.51 6.97 -3.74
N GLN A 367 31.16 8.08 -4.11
CA GLN A 367 31.29 9.23 -3.21
C GLN A 367 29.91 9.78 -2.81
N ALA A 368 29.66 9.88 -1.51
CA ALA A 368 28.42 10.42 -0.98
C ALA A 368 28.25 11.91 -1.32
N MET A 369 27.12 12.24 -1.93
CA MET A 369 26.71 13.58 -2.30
C MET A 369 25.98 14.24 -1.12
N THR A 370 26.38 15.46 -0.76
CA THR A 370 25.83 16.19 0.40
C THR A 370 25.24 17.53 0.01
N GLY A 371 24.11 17.90 0.60
CA GLY A 371 23.41 19.16 0.38
C GLY A 371 22.82 19.72 1.68
N GLN A 372 22.44 20.99 1.64
CA GLN A 372 21.88 21.70 2.79
C GLN A 372 20.62 22.46 2.34
N MET A 373 19.47 22.10 2.90
CA MET A 373 18.19 22.72 2.56
C MET A 373 18.14 24.21 2.96
N ALA A 374 17.57 25.04 2.08
CA ALA A 374 17.17 26.40 2.38
C ALA A 374 15.89 26.46 3.23
N GLY A 375 15.53 27.67 3.69
CA GLY A 375 14.42 27.86 4.63
C GLY A 375 14.75 27.38 6.05
N ASP A 376 13.78 27.51 6.95
CA ASP A 376 13.91 27.13 8.38
C ASP A 376 13.03 25.95 8.80
N HIS A 377 12.27 25.37 7.87
CA HIS A 377 11.43 24.21 8.13
C HIS A 377 12.23 22.92 7.92
N THR A 378 12.12 21.99 8.86
CA THR A 378 12.83 20.70 8.89
C THR A 378 11.91 19.50 9.08
N ARG A 379 10.61 19.73 9.32
CA ARG A 379 9.65 18.68 9.64
C ARG A 379 8.98 18.17 8.38
N LEU A 380 9.04 16.87 8.16
CA LEU A 380 8.35 16.14 7.11
C LEU A 380 7.13 15.45 7.74
N GLU A 381 5.93 15.77 7.25
CA GLU A 381 4.71 15.04 7.54
C GLU A 381 4.47 13.94 6.50
N PHE A 382 4.13 12.73 6.93
CA PHE A 382 3.65 11.69 6.02
C PHE A 382 2.69 10.69 6.69
N HIS A 383 1.82 10.15 5.85
CA HIS A 383 0.81 9.16 6.17
C HIS A 383 1.11 7.81 5.51
N ASN A 384 1.78 7.81 4.35
CA ASN A 384 2.13 6.59 3.63
C ASN A 384 3.61 6.61 3.20
N ILE A 385 4.16 5.41 2.98
CA ILE A 385 5.40 5.18 2.22
C ILE A 385 5.01 4.35 0.99
N GLU A 386 5.25 4.89 -0.20
CA GLU A 386 4.74 4.36 -1.47
C GLU A 386 5.87 4.04 -2.45
N THR A 387 5.65 3.02 -3.28
CA THR A 387 6.57 2.51 -4.30
C THR A 387 5.79 2.06 -5.53
N GLY A 388 6.42 2.09 -6.70
CA GLY A 388 5.77 1.69 -7.97
C GLY A 388 4.90 2.79 -8.56
N ILE A 389 3.88 3.24 -7.83
CA ILE A 389 3.01 4.38 -8.18
C ILE A 389 2.89 5.28 -6.93
N ILE A 390 2.76 6.59 -7.13
CA ILE A 390 2.32 7.52 -6.08
C ILE A 390 0.79 7.63 -6.17
N THR A 391 0.08 6.96 -5.27
CA THR A 391 -1.39 6.90 -5.24
C THR A 391 -1.99 8.12 -4.54
N GLU A 392 -1.44 8.55 -3.40
CA GLU A 392 -1.86 9.81 -2.76
C GLU A 392 -1.15 10.99 -3.42
N ARG A 393 -1.89 11.66 -4.30
CA ARG A 393 -1.42 12.74 -5.17
C ARG A 393 -2.24 14.02 -5.08
N ARG A 394 -3.12 14.17 -4.07
CA ARG A 394 -4.09 15.27 -3.91
C ARG A 394 -3.50 16.68 -4.03
N TYR A 395 -2.25 16.88 -3.59
CA TYR A 395 -1.56 18.16 -3.61
C TYR A 395 -0.35 18.21 -4.57
N LEU A 396 -0.15 17.16 -5.38
CA LEU A 396 0.96 17.04 -6.32
C LEU A 396 0.49 17.39 -7.75
N SER A 397 0.87 18.58 -8.23
CA SER A 397 0.55 19.05 -9.60
C SER A 397 1.27 18.29 -10.71
N SER A 398 2.33 17.55 -10.36
CA SER A 398 3.03 16.62 -11.24
C SER A 398 3.66 15.51 -10.39
N VAL A 399 3.55 14.27 -10.84
CA VAL A 399 4.18 13.10 -10.20
C VAL A 399 5.23 12.48 -11.15
N PRO A 400 6.32 11.89 -10.63
CA PRO A 400 7.23 11.08 -11.44
C PRO A 400 6.49 9.88 -12.05
N SER A 401 6.99 9.37 -13.18
CA SER A 401 6.39 8.20 -13.84
C SER A 401 6.47 6.95 -12.96
N ASN A 402 5.51 6.04 -13.13
CA ASN A 402 5.46 4.75 -12.46
C ASN A 402 6.73 3.91 -12.69
N PHE A 403 7.06 3.00 -11.78
CA PHE A 403 8.27 2.17 -11.86
C PHE A 403 8.09 0.95 -12.75
N ILE A 404 9.09 0.67 -13.59
CA ILE A 404 9.26 -0.64 -14.25
C ILE A 404 10.60 -1.22 -13.82
N GLY A 405 10.59 -2.39 -13.18
CA GLY A 405 11.79 -3.03 -12.64
C GLY A 405 11.55 -3.78 -11.34
N HIS A 406 12.60 -3.91 -10.53
CA HIS A 406 12.59 -4.62 -9.25
C HIS A 406 13.09 -3.73 -8.12
N LEU A 407 12.47 -3.86 -6.94
CA LEU A 407 12.99 -3.33 -5.68
C LEU A 407 13.29 -4.49 -4.70
N GLN A 408 14.22 -4.26 -3.78
CA GLN A 408 14.59 -5.19 -2.70
C GLN A 408 15.10 -4.39 -1.49
N SER A 409 14.96 -4.95 -0.28
CA SER A 409 15.56 -4.39 0.96
C SER A 409 15.17 -2.94 1.30
N LEU A 410 13.97 -2.49 0.91
CA LEU A 410 13.46 -1.17 1.31
C LEU A 410 13.40 -1.08 2.83
N THR A 411 14.29 -0.27 3.39
CA THR A 411 14.50 -0.07 4.82
C THR A 411 14.34 1.40 5.13
N PHE A 412 13.41 1.77 6.01
CA PHE A 412 13.13 3.15 6.41
C PHE A 412 13.13 3.22 7.94
N ASN A 413 14.04 4.00 8.53
CA ASN A 413 14.28 4.10 9.98
C ASN A 413 14.39 2.72 10.67
N GLY A 414 15.06 1.77 10.00
CA GLY A 414 15.24 0.38 10.45
C GLY A 414 14.16 -0.61 9.98
N MET A 415 12.97 -0.14 9.57
CA MET A 415 11.86 -1.01 9.19
C MET A 415 12.00 -1.53 7.74
N ALA A 416 12.19 -2.84 7.58
CA ALA A 416 12.37 -3.53 6.30
C ALA A 416 11.02 -3.86 5.63
N TYR A 417 10.32 -2.83 5.11
CA TYR A 417 8.90 -2.92 4.78
C TYR A 417 8.50 -3.98 3.74
N ILE A 418 9.31 -4.27 2.72
CA ILE A 418 8.99 -5.32 1.73
C ILE A 418 8.99 -6.70 2.40
N ASP A 419 9.94 -6.96 3.30
CA ASP A 419 10.06 -8.22 4.02
C ASP A 419 8.98 -8.37 5.10
N LEU A 420 8.72 -7.32 5.88
CA LEU A 420 7.63 -7.29 6.87
C LEU A 420 6.28 -7.59 6.21
N CYS A 421 5.98 -6.89 5.11
CA CYS A 421 4.76 -7.08 4.34
C CYS A 421 4.67 -8.48 3.70
N LYS A 422 5.79 -9.05 3.22
CA LYS A 422 5.81 -10.42 2.68
C LYS A 422 5.50 -11.47 3.75
N ASN A 423 5.95 -11.27 4.98
CA ASN A 423 5.75 -12.26 6.06
C ASN A 423 4.35 -12.20 6.68
N GLY A 424 3.67 -11.04 6.58
CA GLY A 424 2.50 -10.73 7.42
C GLY A 424 2.90 -10.19 8.80
N ASP A 425 4.13 -9.69 8.96
CA ASP A 425 4.59 -9.04 10.20
C ASP A 425 3.88 -7.69 10.45
N ILE A 426 3.18 -7.16 9.44
CA ILE A 426 2.35 -5.95 9.48
C ILE A 426 1.07 -6.17 8.66
N ASP A 427 -0.06 -5.66 9.15
CA ASP A 427 -1.38 -5.69 8.53
C ASP A 427 -1.62 -4.50 7.58
N TYR A 428 -0.96 -3.36 7.84
CA TYR A 428 -1.16 -2.10 7.13
C TYR A 428 -0.38 -1.94 5.80
N CYS A 429 -0.26 -3.04 5.04
CA CYS A 429 0.41 -3.08 3.72
C CYS A 429 -0.59 -3.35 2.58
N GLU A 430 -0.59 -2.49 1.56
CA GLU A 430 -1.48 -2.56 0.39
C GLU A 430 -0.65 -2.65 -0.90
N LEU A 431 -0.88 -3.66 -1.75
CA LEU A 431 -0.11 -3.84 -2.99
C LEU A 431 -0.83 -4.68 -4.06
N ASN A 432 -0.56 -4.35 -5.32
CA ASN A 432 -0.81 -5.23 -6.49
C ASN A 432 0.50 -5.67 -7.19
N ALA A 433 1.66 -5.19 -6.71
CA ALA A 433 2.99 -5.61 -7.16
C ALA A 433 3.24 -7.11 -6.90
N ARG A 434 4.16 -7.72 -7.67
CA ARG A 434 4.36 -9.19 -7.64
C ARG A 434 5.69 -9.59 -7.00
N PHE A 435 5.64 -10.29 -5.87
CA PHE A 435 6.81 -10.84 -5.19
C PHE A 435 7.63 -11.79 -6.09
N GLY A 436 8.94 -11.86 -5.83
CA GLY A 436 9.91 -12.64 -6.60
C GLY A 436 10.34 -11.98 -7.90
N PHE A 437 11.60 -12.20 -8.28
CA PHE A 437 12.18 -11.70 -9.54
C PHE A 437 11.54 -12.36 -10.77
N ARG A 438 11.32 -11.59 -11.84
CA ARG A 438 10.80 -12.06 -13.14
C ARG A 438 11.25 -11.12 -14.25
N ASN A 439 11.40 -11.63 -15.47
CA ASN A 439 11.52 -10.77 -16.64
C ASN A 439 10.20 -10.02 -16.85
N ILE A 440 10.27 -8.71 -17.14
CA ILE A 440 9.10 -7.83 -17.19
C ILE A 440 8.84 -7.43 -18.64
N ILE A 441 7.59 -7.63 -19.07
CA ILE A 441 7.01 -7.19 -20.34
C ILE A 441 5.76 -6.38 -19.95
N ALA A 442 5.86 -5.05 -19.94
CA ALA A 442 4.79 -4.15 -19.49
C ALA A 442 3.86 -3.74 -20.65
N ASP A 443 2.55 -3.65 -20.40
CA ASP A 443 1.47 -3.36 -21.37
C ASP A 443 1.80 -3.81 -22.81
N PRO A 444 1.92 -5.12 -23.07
CA PRO A 444 2.18 -5.62 -24.40
C PRO A 444 0.99 -5.33 -25.33
N VAL A 445 1.27 -4.74 -26.49
CA VAL A 445 0.27 -4.34 -27.48
C VAL A 445 0.67 -4.84 -28.88
N THR A 446 -0.27 -5.48 -29.57
CA THR A 446 -0.09 -6.11 -30.88
C THR A 446 -0.57 -5.21 -32.02
N PHE A 447 0.34 -4.86 -32.92
CA PHE A 447 0.08 -4.23 -34.21
C PHE A 447 -0.16 -5.33 -35.25
N LYS A 448 -1.44 -5.68 -35.49
CA LYS A 448 -1.82 -6.87 -36.28
C LYS A 448 -1.40 -6.81 -37.75
N THR A 449 -1.25 -5.63 -38.33
CA THR A 449 -0.92 -5.43 -39.75
C THR A 449 0.22 -4.42 -39.89
N LYS A 450 0.99 -4.46 -41.00
CA LYS A 450 1.98 -3.41 -41.33
C LYS A 450 1.37 -2.06 -41.73
N SER A 451 0.04 -1.95 -41.71
CA SER A 451 -0.70 -0.69 -41.79
C SER A 451 -1.23 -0.23 -40.43
N SER A 452 -1.10 -1.05 -39.38
CA SER A 452 -1.54 -0.70 -38.03
C SER A 452 -0.58 0.33 -37.43
N TYR A 453 -1.09 1.46 -36.97
CA TYR A 453 -0.28 2.45 -36.24
C TYR A 453 -1.15 3.31 -35.32
N VAL A 454 -0.51 3.94 -34.34
CA VAL A 454 -1.10 4.93 -33.45
C VAL A 454 -0.30 6.23 -33.50
N ALA A 455 -0.97 7.36 -33.28
CA ALA A 455 -0.34 8.67 -33.12
C ALA A 455 -0.49 9.13 -31.67
N LEU A 456 0.62 9.56 -31.06
CA LEU A 456 0.73 10.07 -29.69
C LEU A 456 1.17 11.53 -29.72
N ALA A 457 1.01 12.24 -28.59
CA ALA A 457 1.55 13.59 -28.44
C ALA A 457 3.09 13.63 -28.63
N THR A 458 3.58 14.71 -29.25
CA THR A 458 4.97 14.94 -29.65
C THR A 458 6.01 14.60 -28.57
N LEU A 459 7.08 13.89 -28.95
CA LEU A 459 8.15 13.49 -28.05
C LEU A 459 8.93 14.70 -27.48
N GLN A 460 8.97 14.81 -26.15
CA GLN A 460 9.66 15.89 -25.44
C GLN A 460 11.16 15.56 -25.25
N ALA A 461 12.00 15.81 -26.27
CA ALA A 461 13.40 15.33 -26.35
C ALA A 461 14.49 16.42 -26.41
N TYR A 462 14.18 17.65 -25.99
CA TYR A 462 15.00 18.84 -26.23
C TYR A 462 16.44 18.75 -25.70
N THR A 463 16.63 18.55 -24.40
CA THR A 463 17.95 18.61 -23.73
C THR A 463 18.70 17.29 -23.82
N SER A 464 18.10 16.22 -23.30
CA SER A 464 18.53 14.83 -23.40
C SER A 464 17.32 13.97 -23.79
N MET A 465 17.61 12.76 -24.29
CA MET A 465 16.59 11.81 -24.74
C MET A 465 16.93 10.42 -24.22
N HIS A 466 15.94 9.72 -23.66
CA HIS A 466 16.00 8.32 -23.30
C HIS A 466 14.73 7.63 -23.79
N LEU A 467 14.86 6.80 -24.81
CA LEU A 467 13.79 5.92 -25.29
C LEU A 467 14.11 4.50 -24.85
N PHE A 468 13.13 3.80 -24.29
CA PHE A 468 13.20 2.36 -24.06
C PHE A 468 11.92 1.71 -24.58
N PHE A 469 12.04 0.54 -25.20
CA PHE A 469 10.91 -0.33 -25.51
C PHE A 469 11.39 -1.76 -25.71
N GLN A 470 10.44 -2.69 -25.67
CA GLN A 470 10.64 -4.07 -26.11
C GLN A 470 9.81 -4.32 -27.37
N PHE A 471 10.30 -5.17 -28.27
CA PHE A 471 9.53 -5.59 -29.45
C PHE A 471 9.67 -7.09 -29.73
N LYS A 472 8.66 -7.66 -30.38
CA LYS A 472 8.61 -9.05 -30.83
C LYS A 472 7.96 -9.12 -32.21
N THR A 473 8.63 -9.69 -33.20
CA THR A 473 8.14 -9.75 -34.59
C THR A 473 8.69 -10.95 -35.36
N THR A 474 8.01 -11.29 -36.46
CA THR A 474 8.47 -12.19 -37.53
C THR A 474 8.86 -11.45 -38.82
N SER A 475 8.51 -10.16 -38.95
CA SER A 475 8.81 -9.35 -40.15
C SER A 475 10.24 -8.83 -40.13
N LEU A 476 10.94 -8.91 -41.27
CA LEU A 476 12.30 -8.39 -41.46
C LEU A 476 12.35 -6.86 -41.53
N ASP A 477 11.30 -6.23 -42.06
CA ASP A 477 11.29 -4.80 -42.40
C ASP A 477 10.00 -4.15 -41.88
N GLY A 478 10.11 -2.93 -41.34
CA GLY A 478 8.97 -2.14 -40.85
C GLY A 478 9.35 -0.92 -40.02
N LEU A 479 8.59 0.18 -40.17
CA LEU A 479 8.74 1.41 -39.38
C LEU A 479 8.16 1.24 -37.97
N ILE A 480 8.96 1.45 -36.92
CA ILE A 480 8.54 1.29 -35.51
C ILE A 480 8.14 2.64 -34.89
N LEU A 481 8.94 3.68 -35.11
CA LEU A 481 8.75 5.02 -34.54
C LEU A 481 9.10 6.10 -35.56
N TYR A 482 8.29 7.17 -35.64
CA TYR A 482 8.56 8.37 -36.44
C TYR A 482 8.05 9.64 -35.75
N ASN A 483 8.89 10.69 -35.66
CA ASN A 483 8.48 12.05 -35.29
C ASN A 483 9.34 13.05 -36.08
N SER A 484 8.73 14.09 -36.66
CA SER A 484 9.45 15.18 -37.35
C SER A 484 9.27 16.54 -36.66
N GLY A 485 10.27 17.40 -36.83
CA GLY A 485 10.35 18.77 -36.32
C GLY A 485 10.31 19.83 -37.41
N ASP A 486 10.80 21.03 -37.09
CA ASP A 486 10.91 22.11 -38.07
C ASP A 486 12.06 21.87 -39.07
N GLY A 487 11.81 22.16 -40.34
CA GLY A 487 12.81 22.04 -41.40
C GLY A 487 13.16 20.60 -41.76
N ASN A 488 14.33 20.14 -41.32
CA ASN A 488 14.86 18.79 -41.59
C ASN A 488 14.92 17.91 -40.33
N ASP A 489 14.61 18.42 -39.14
CA ASP A 489 14.77 17.67 -37.90
C ASP A 489 13.81 16.47 -37.84
N PHE A 490 14.33 15.28 -37.51
CA PHE A 490 13.50 14.08 -37.33
C PHE A 490 14.16 13.02 -36.44
N ILE A 491 13.33 12.13 -35.93
CA ILE A 491 13.74 10.85 -35.31
C ILE A 491 12.92 9.70 -35.89
N VAL A 492 13.63 8.63 -36.27
CA VAL A 492 13.08 7.38 -36.77
C VAL A 492 13.73 6.18 -36.09
N VAL A 493 12.90 5.19 -35.76
CA VAL A 493 13.37 3.82 -35.49
C VAL A 493 12.68 2.88 -36.47
N GLU A 494 13.46 2.11 -37.21
CA GLU A 494 12.98 1.14 -38.21
C GLU A 494 13.71 -0.20 -38.06
N LEU A 495 13.05 -1.28 -38.45
CA LEU A 495 13.70 -2.57 -38.69
C LEU A 495 13.98 -2.70 -40.20
N VAL A 496 15.20 -3.11 -40.57
CA VAL A 496 15.62 -3.27 -41.96
C VAL A 496 16.42 -4.57 -42.11
N LYS A 497 15.92 -5.51 -42.91
CA LYS A 497 16.46 -6.87 -43.08
C LYS A 497 16.69 -7.59 -41.73
N GLY A 498 15.85 -7.29 -40.75
CA GLY A 498 15.87 -7.78 -39.38
C GLY A 498 16.85 -7.05 -38.45
N TYR A 499 17.58 -6.03 -38.91
CA TYR A 499 18.47 -5.25 -38.05
C TYR A 499 17.83 -3.92 -37.67
N LEU A 500 17.94 -3.51 -36.41
CA LEU A 500 17.39 -2.24 -35.95
C LEU A 500 18.27 -1.07 -36.42
N HIS A 501 17.65 -0.07 -37.04
CA HIS A 501 18.25 1.21 -37.38
C HIS A 501 17.61 2.32 -36.54
N TYR A 502 18.47 3.19 -36.01
CA TYR A 502 18.09 4.49 -35.46
C TYR A 502 18.58 5.56 -36.43
N VAL A 503 17.66 6.31 -37.03
CA VAL A 503 17.94 7.34 -38.05
C VAL A 503 17.43 8.68 -37.54
N PHE A 504 18.22 9.73 -37.65
CA PHE A 504 17.86 11.05 -37.10
C PHE A 504 18.59 12.21 -37.79
N ASP A 505 18.02 13.40 -37.71
CA ASP A 505 18.69 14.67 -38.04
C ASP A 505 18.37 15.70 -36.94
N LEU A 506 19.37 16.49 -36.56
CA LEU A 506 19.32 17.51 -35.50
C LEU A 506 19.76 18.90 -36.04
N GLY A 507 19.46 19.15 -37.32
CA GLY A 507 19.86 20.33 -38.09
C GLY A 507 21.26 20.23 -38.72
N ASN A 508 21.90 19.05 -38.73
CA ASN A 508 23.28 18.84 -39.17
C ASN A 508 23.44 17.71 -40.21
N GLY A 509 22.33 17.18 -40.73
CA GLY A 509 22.29 16.12 -41.73
C GLY A 509 21.89 14.76 -41.13
N ALA A 510 21.12 13.99 -41.90
CA ALA A 510 20.64 12.68 -41.49
C ALA A 510 21.81 11.71 -41.17
N ASN A 511 21.80 11.18 -39.94
CA ASN A 511 22.71 10.18 -39.42
C ASN A 511 21.99 8.83 -39.24
N LEU A 512 22.75 7.73 -39.24
CA LEU A 512 22.24 6.36 -39.07
C LEU A 512 23.16 5.59 -38.11
N ILE A 513 22.60 5.17 -36.97
CA ILE A 513 23.22 4.20 -36.06
C ILE A 513 22.52 2.85 -36.26
N LYS A 514 23.32 1.79 -36.46
CA LYS A 514 22.82 0.42 -36.51
C LYS A 514 22.94 -0.25 -35.14
N GLY A 515 21.87 -0.85 -34.66
CA GLY A 515 21.89 -1.68 -33.46
C GLY A 515 22.79 -2.91 -33.67
N SER A 516 23.64 -3.20 -32.70
CA SER A 516 24.59 -4.33 -32.78
C SER A 516 23.90 -5.64 -32.39
N SER A 517 23.60 -6.50 -33.38
CA SER A 517 23.12 -7.87 -33.18
C SER A 517 23.94 -8.86 -34.02
N ASN A 518 23.98 -10.14 -33.60
CA ASN A 518 24.62 -11.20 -34.40
C ASN A 518 23.66 -11.83 -35.43
N LYS A 519 22.35 -11.58 -35.30
CA LYS A 519 21.26 -12.17 -36.08
C LYS A 519 20.21 -11.10 -36.41
N PRO A 520 19.40 -11.32 -37.45
CA PRO A 520 18.08 -10.71 -37.58
C PRO A 520 17.27 -10.86 -36.29
N LEU A 521 16.58 -9.78 -35.88
CA LEU A 521 15.79 -9.62 -34.65
C LEU A 521 14.30 -9.91 -34.88
N ASN A 522 13.99 -10.69 -35.91
CA ASN A 522 12.64 -11.09 -36.31
C ASN A 522 12.41 -12.59 -36.07
N ASP A 523 13.03 -13.14 -35.03
CA ASP A 523 12.98 -14.56 -34.65
C ASP A 523 11.79 -14.91 -33.72
N ASN A 524 10.83 -13.98 -33.59
CA ASN A 524 9.66 -14.04 -32.71
C ASN A 524 9.96 -14.08 -31.20
N GLN A 525 11.16 -13.67 -30.78
CA GLN A 525 11.50 -13.44 -29.37
C GLN A 525 11.30 -11.96 -28.98
N TRP A 526 11.33 -11.67 -27.68
CA TRP A 526 11.30 -10.31 -27.16
C TRP A 526 12.72 -9.72 -27.13
N HIS A 527 12.95 -8.67 -27.91
CA HIS A 527 14.20 -7.89 -27.90
C HIS A 527 14.02 -6.58 -27.16
N ASN A 528 15.03 -6.20 -26.38
CA ASN A 528 15.07 -4.97 -25.60
C ASN A 528 15.83 -3.90 -26.39
N VAL A 529 15.26 -2.71 -26.50
CA VAL A 529 15.85 -1.57 -27.22
C VAL A 529 15.92 -0.38 -26.28
N MET A 530 17.13 0.13 -26.05
CA MET A 530 17.34 1.44 -25.43
C MET A 530 18.10 2.34 -26.41
N ILE A 531 17.57 3.54 -26.65
CA ILE A 531 18.18 4.57 -27.47
C ILE A 531 18.25 5.85 -26.64
N SER A 532 19.45 6.37 -26.39
CA SER A 532 19.62 7.63 -25.66
C SER A 532 20.52 8.63 -26.38
N ARG A 533 20.36 9.90 -26.03
CA ARG A 533 21.24 11.03 -26.36
C ARG A 533 21.46 11.84 -25.09
N ASP A 534 22.71 11.91 -24.62
CA ASP A 534 23.07 12.72 -23.45
C ASP A 534 23.24 14.22 -23.82
N THR A 535 23.54 15.05 -22.82
CA THR A 535 23.81 16.48 -23.02
C THR A 535 25.17 16.78 -23.68
N SER A 536 26.02 15.77 -23.88
CA SER A 536 27.27 15.82 -24.64
C SER A 536 27.08 15.45 -26.12
N ASN A 537 25.87 15.09 -26.53
CA ASN A 537 25.52 14.48 -27.82
C ASN A 537 26.26 13.16 -28.11
N LEU A 538 26.51 12.38 -27.05
CA LEU A 538 26.78 10.95 -27.14
C LEU A 538 25.44 10.22 -27.33
N HIS A 539 25.23 9.69 -28.54
CA HIS A 539 24.13 8.78 -28.82
C HIS A 539 24.53 7.35 -28.43
N THR A 540 23.61 6.64 -27.78
CA THR A 540 23.78 5.24 -27.38
C THR A 540 22.61 4.41 -27.89
N VAL A 541 22.90 3.25 -28.50
CA VAL A 541 21.90 2.25 -28.88
C VAL A 541 22.29 0.91 -28.26
N LYS A 542 21.47 0.41 -27.33
CA LYS A 542 21.61 -0.91 -26.71
C LYS A 542 20.53 -1.86 -27.25
N ILE A 543 20.95 -2.97 -27.83
CA ILE A 543 20.09 -4.09 -28.23
C ILE A 543 20.39 -5.26 -27.30
N ASP A 544 19.40 -5.64 -26.48
CA ASP A 544 19.54 -6.62 -25.40
C ASP A 544 20.74 -6.32 -24.48
N THR A 545 21.87 -7.01 -24.69
CA THR A 545 23.11 -6.86 -23.93
C THR A 545 24.18 -6.03 -24.64
N LYS A 546 24.03 -5.76 -25.95
CA LYS A 546 25.05 -5.16 -26.79
C LYS A 546 24.84 -3.65 -26.94
N ILE A 547 25.87 -2.87 -26.62
CA ILE A 547 25.87 -1.41 -26.69
C ILE A 547 26.65 -0.93 -27.92
N THR A 548 26.12 0.06 -28.62
CA THR A 548 26.77 0.83 -29.70
C THR A 548 26.70 2.31 -29.32
N THR A 549 27.79 3.05 -29.48
CA THR A 549 27.83 4.50 -29.18
C THR A 549 28.39 5.29 -30.35
N GLN A 550 27.92 6.53 -30.52
CA GLN A 550 28.42 7.48 -31.51
C GLN A 550 28.28 8.92 -30.99
N ILE A 551 29.32 9.73 -31.12
CA ILE A 551 29.27 11.18 -30.84
C ILE A 551 28.90 11.90 -32.14
N THR A 552 27.95 12.83 -32.08
CA THR A 552 27.57 13.69 -33.22
C THR A 552 28.19 15.09 -33.10
N ALA A 553 28.64 15.64 -34.23
CA ALA A 553 29.47 16.84 -34.28
C ALA A 553 28.62 18.13 -34.18
N GLY A 554 28.13 18.40 -32.97
CA GLY A 554 27.22 19.51 -32.69
C GLY A 554 25.78 19.25 -33.14
N ALA A 555 24.85 19.97 -32.50
CA ALA A 555 23.43 19.99 -32.83
C ALA A 555 22.75 21.15 -32.08
N ARG A 556 21.54 21.53 -32.48
CA ARG A 556 20.60 22.25 -31.61
C ARG A 556 19.88 21.26 -30.68
N ASN A 557 19.08 21.77 -29.75
CA ASN A 557 18.03 20.96 -29.12
C ASN A 557 17.12 20.41 -30.23
N LEU A 558 16.75 19.14 -30.14
CA LEU A 558 15.82 18.50 -31.08
C LEU A 558 14.41 19.10 -30.88
N ASP A 559 13.91 19.85 -31.86
CA ASP A 559 12.63 20.57 -31.77
C ASP A 559 11.54 19.93 -32.65
N LEU A 560 10.91 18.89 -32.10
CA LEU A 560 9.85 18.12 -32.76
C LEU A 560 8.50 18.86 -32.75
N LYS A 561 7.71 18.69 -33.82
CA LYS A 561 6.43 19.38 -34.03
C LYS A 561 5.27 18.45 -34.41
N SER A 562 5.54 17.35 -35.11
CA SER A 562 4.49 16.40 -35.48
C SER A 562 4.01 15.60 -34.27
N ASP A 563 2.89 14.91 -34.42
CA ASP A 563 2.57 13.75 -33.59
C ASP A 563 3.71 12.72 -33.65
N LEU A 564 3.83 11.94 -32.59
CA LEU A 564 4.72 10.79 -32.48
C LEU A 564 3.99 9.56 -32.99
N TYR A 565 4.41 9.03 -34.14
CA TYR A 565 3.82 7.85 -34.74
C TYR A 565 4.51 6.57 -34.27
N ILE A 566 3.74 5.58 -33.83
CA ILE A 566 4.20 4.28 -33.34
C ILE A 566 3.53 3.15 -34.14
N GLY A 567 4.31 2.17 -34.59
CA GLY A 567 3.87 1.06 -35.43
C GLY A 567 3.88 1.34 -36.94
N GLY A 568 3.91 2.60 -37.35
CA GLY A 568 3.96 3.02 -38.76
C GLY A 568 3.44 4.43 -38.98
N VAL A 569 3.33 4.86 -40.23
CA VAL A 569 2.74 6.15 -40.64
C VAL A 569 1.64 5.95 -41.68
N ALA A 570 0.92 7.03 -42.02
CA ALA A 570 -0.05 7.04 -43.12
C ALA A 570 0.58 6.59 -44.45
N LYS A 571 -0.21 5.89 -45.28
CA LYS A 571 0.26 5.20 -46.50
C LYS A 571 0.99 6.09 -47.50
N GLU A 572 0.61 7.37 -47.60
CA GLU A 572 1.25 8.33 -48.50
C GLU A 572 2.58 8.85 -47.95
N THR A 573 2.73 8.96 -46.62
CA THR A 573 3.94 9.49 -45.96
C THR A 573 5.19 8.67 -46.27
N TYR A 574 5.07 7.34 -46.45
CA TYR A 574 6.20 6.48 -46.88
C TYR A 574 6.84 6.90 -48.22
N LYS A 575 6.14 7.66 -49.06
CA LYS A 575 6.67 8.18 -50.34
C LYS A 575 7.60 9.39 -50.14
N SER A 576 7.55 10.03 -48.97
CA SER A 576 8.26 11.28 -48.64
C SER A 576 9.03 11.20 -47.33
N LEU A 577 9.33 10.00 -46.82
CA LEU A 577 10.20 9.82 -45.65
C LEU A 577 11.65 10.29 -45.95
N PRO A 578 12.43 10.70 -44.93
CA PRO A 578 13.82 11.12 -45.11
C PRO A 578 14.69 10.07 -45.81
N LYS A 579 15.59 10.51 -46.70
CA LYS A 579 16.31 9.65 -47.67
C LYS A 579 17.13 8.48 -47.10
N LEU A 580 17.46 8.49 -45.80
CA LEU A 580 18.19 7.41 -45.12
C LEU A 580 17.27 6.36 -44.47
N VAL A 581 15.97 6.61 -44.42
CA VAL A 581 14.93 5.69 -43.95
C VAL A 581 14.58 4.73 -45.08
N HIS A 582 14.50 3.44 -44.80
CA HIS A 582 14.27 2.38 -45.79
C HIS A 582 12.83 1.89 -45.82
N ALA A 583 12.09 2.07 -44.71
CA ALA A 583 10.73 1.57 -44.54
C ALA A 583 9.75 2.09 -45.59
N LYS A 584 8.96 1.17 -46.16
CA LYS A 584 7.86 1.44 -47.11
C LYS A 584 6.51 0.92 -46.59
N GLU A 585 6.52 0.43 -45.37
CA GLU A 585 5.48 -0.28 -44.65
C GLU A 585 5.78 -0.18 -43.14
N GLY A 586 4.76 -0.31 -42.31
CA GLY A 586 4.87 -0.24 -40.85
C GLY A 586 5.39 -1.53 -40.24
N PHE A 587 5.63 -1.47 -38.93
CA PHE A 587 5.88 -2.62 -38.08
C PHE A 587 4.63 -3.53 -37.98
N GLN A 588 4.86 -4.82 -37.80
CA GLN A 588 3.83 -5.81 -37.50
C GLN A 588 4.39 -6.76 -36.44
N GLY A 589 3.64 -7.01 -35.37
CA GLY A 589 4.13 -7.71 -34.19
C GLY A 589 3.73 -6.98 -32.91
N CYS A 590 4.44 -7.22 -31.82
CA CYS A 590 4.14 -6.62 -30.52
C CYS A 590 5.17 -5.57 -30.13
N LEU A 591 4.72 -4.51 -29.45
CA LEU A 591 5.55 -3.61 -28.64
C LEU A 591 5.17 -3.77 -27.17
N ALA A 592 6.09 -3.47 -26.25
CA ALA A 592 5.88 -3.48 -24.81
C ALA A 592 6.86 -2.52 -24.11
N SER A 593 6.59 -2.19 -22.85
CA SER A 593 7.47 -1.41 -21.96
C SER A 593 7.94 -0.08 -22.56
N VAL A 594 7.07 0.60 -23.30
CA VAL A 594 7.41 1.82 -24.04
C VAL A 594 7.59 3.01 -23.09
N ASP A 595 8.80 3.56 -23.07
CA ASP A 595 9.22 4.73 -22.30
C ASP A 595 9.69 5.84 -23.26
N LEU A 596 8.93 6.93 -23.27
CA LEU A 596 9.12 8.09 -24.13
C LEU A 596 9.70 9.25 -23.33
N ASN A 597 11.01 9.19 -23.06
CA ASN A 597 11.75 10.17 -22.25
C ASN A 597 11.12 10.42 -20.87
N GLY A 598 10.61 9.37 -20.23
CA GLY A 598 9.96 9.41 -18.93
C GLY A 598 8.46 9.12 -18.98
N ARG A 599 7.76 9.39 -20.10
CA ARG A 599 6.33 9.05 -20.22
C ARG A 599 6.16 7.57 -20.56
N LEU A 600 5.34 6.87 -19.77
CA LEU A 600 4.75 5.59 -20.14
C LEU A 600 3.36 5.88 -20.77
N PRO A 601 3.19 5.83 -22.10
CA PRO A 601 1.86 5.90 -22.70
C PRO A 601 1.17 4.54 -22.65
N ASP A 602 -0.13 4.54 -22.42
CA ASP A 602 -0.99 3.44 -22.87
C ASP A 602 -1.14 3.58 -24.40
N LEU A 603 -0.57 2.67 -25.18
CA LEU A 603 -0.53 2.80 -26.65
C LEU A 603 -1.91 2.80 -27.32
N ILE A 604 -2.97 2.40 -26.59
CA ILE A 604 -4.35 2.39 -27.09
C ILE A 604 -5.14 3.57 -26.52
N SER A 605 -5.03 3.84 -25.21
CA SER A 605 -5.82 4.88 -24.54
C SER A 605 -5.25 6.30 -24.70
N ASP A 606 -3.93 6.48 -24.80
CA ASP A 606 -3.28 7.79 -25.03
C ASP A 606 -3.26 8.19 -26.52
N ALA A 607 -3.80 7.36 -27.41
CA ALA A 607 -3.73 7.56 -28.85
C ALA A 607 -4.63 8.71 -29.32
N LEU A 608 -4.02 9.73 -29.90
CA LEU A 608 -4.70 10.84 -30.59
C LEU A 608 -5.43 10.35 -31.85
N PHE A 609 -4.90 9.30 -32.48
CA PHE A 609 -5.48 8.65 -33.66
C PHE A 609 -4.97 7.22 -33.79
N CYS A 610 -5.84 6.30 -34.21
CA CYS A 610 -5.52 4.90 -34.48
C CYS A 610 -5.90 4.53 -35.93
N ASN A 611 -5.04 3.76 -36.60
CA ASN A 611 -5.32 3.19 -37.92
C ASN A 611 -5.06 1.69 -37.92
N GLY A 612 -5.93 0.91 -38.57
CA GLY A 612 -5.82 -0.55 -38.62
C GLY A 612 -6.26 -1.24 -37.32
N GLN A 613 -5.80 -2.48 -37.12
CA GLN A 613 -6.08 -3.26 -35.91
C GLN A 613 -4.90 -3.19 -34.93
N ILE A 614 -5.17 -2.70 -33.73
CA ILE A 614 -4.27 -2.69 -32.56
C ILE A 614 -5.04 -3.36 -31.41
N GLU A 615 -4.40 -4.30 -30.72
CA GLU A 615 -5.04 -5.11 -29.66
C GLU A 615 -4.10 -5.23 -28.45
N ARG A 616 -4.64 -5.33 -27.23
CA ARG A 616 -3.82 -5.65 -26.04
C ARG A 616 -3.34 -7.10 -26.08
N GLY A 617 -2.26 -7.38 -25.36
CA GLY A 617 -1.62 -8.69 -25.32
C GLY A 617 -0.65 -8.93 -26.48
N CYS A 618 0.02 -10.08 -26.43
CA CYS A 618 0.97 -10.55 -27.44
C CYS A 618 0.91 -12.10 -27.63
N GLU A 619 -0.24 -12.68 -27.30
CA GLU A 619 -0.47 -14.14 -27.32
C GLU A 619 -1.42 -14.58 -28.45
N GLY A 620 -2.06 -13.62 -29.12
CA GLY A 620 -3.11 -13.83 -30.11
C GLY A 620 -4.35 -12.98 -29.77
N PRO A 621 -5.48 -13.17 -30.47
CA PRO A 621 -6.76 -12.71 -29.95
C PRO A 621 -7.08 -13.48 -28.65
N SER A 622 -7.65 -12.78 -27.66
CA SER A 622 -8.11 -13.35 -26.39
C SER A 622 -9.01 -14.57 -26.62
N THR A 623 -8.96 -15.56 -25.73
CA THR A 623 -9.84 -16.74 -25.84
C THR A 623 -11.30 -16.33 -25.71
N THR A 624 -12.14 -16.81 -26.63
CA THR A 624 -13.57 -16.49 -26.67
C THR A 624 -14.43 -17.65 -26.22
N CYS A 625 -15.55 -17.35 -25.56
CA CYS A 625 -16.51 -18.37 -25.10
C CYS A 625 -17.00 -19.26 -26.26
N GLN A 626 -16.77 -20.57 -26.12
CA GLN A 626 -17.33 -21.65 -26.92
C GLN A 626 -18.35 -22.43 -26.09
N GLU A 627 -19.13 -23.31 -26.74
CA GLU A 627 -20.12 -24.18 -26.05
C GLU A 627 -19.49 -25.13 -25.02
N ASP A 628 -18.22 -25.51 -25.20
CA ASP A 628 -17.44 -26.41 -24.34
C ASP A 628 -16.45 -25.70 -23.39
N SER A 629 -16.41 -24.35 -23.41
CA SER A 629 -15.45 -23.56 -22.61
C SER A 629 -15.58 -23.76 -21.10
N CYS A 630 -16.76 -24.11 -20.59
CA CYS A 630 -17.02 -24.32 -19.17
C CYS A 630 -17.71 -25.66 -18.93
N SER A 631 -17.16 -26.47 -18.02
CA SER A 631 -17.70 -27.79 -17.69
C SER A 631 -18.93 -27.70 -16.79
N ASN A 632 -19.69 -28.80 -16.70
CA ASN A 632 -20.78 -29.00 -15.72
C ASN A 632 -21.86 -27.91 -15.68
N GLN A 633 -22.15 -27.29 -16.84
CA GLN A 633 -23.06 -26.14 -17.01
C GLN A 633 -22.61 -24.86 -16.27
N GLY A 634 -21.29 -24.65 -16.11
CA GLY A 634 -20.74 -23.35 -15.73
C GLY A 634 -21.04 -22.29 -16.79
N VAL A 635 -21.34 -21.07 -16.38
CA VAL A 635 -21.67 -19.98 -17.32
C VAL A 635 -20.36 -19.36 -17.83
N CYS A 636 -20.12 -19.42 -19.14
CA CYS A 636 -18.97 -18.75 -19.73
C CYS A 636 -19.19 -17.24 -19.79
N LEU A 637 -18.23 -16.48 -19.24
CA LEU A 637 -18.22 -15.03 -19.18
C LEU A 637 -17.02 -14.51 -19.98
N GLN A 638 -17.29 -13.77 -21.05
CA GLN A 638 -16.25 -13.15 -21.85
C GLN A 638 -15.57 -12.02 -21.07
N GLN A 639 -14.25 -12.08 -20.96
CA GLN A 639 -13.39 -11.01 -20.43
C GLN A 639 -12.61 -10.37 -21.58
N TRP A 640 -11.80 -9.35 -21.28
CA TRP A 640 -10.96 -8.66 -22.25
C TRP A 640 -9.68 -9.44 -22.59
N ASP A 641 -9.15 -10.20 -21.62
CA ASP A 641 -7.93 -11.01 -21.69
C ASP A 641 -8.17 -12.50 -21.97
N GLY A 642 -9.42 -12.96 -21.88
CA GLY A 642 -9.84 -14.33 -22.19
C GLY A 642 -11.31 -14.56 -21.86
N PHE A 643 -11.68 -15.78 -21.45
CA PHE A 643 -12.95 -16.07 -20.80
C PHE A 643 -12.75 -16.59 -19.38
N SER A 644 -13.79 -16.49 -18.56
CA SER A 644 -13.88 -17.12 -17.24
C SER A 644 -15.19 -17.89 -17.09
N CYS A 645 -15.30 -18.76 -16.08
CA CYS A 645 -16.51 -19.57 -15.84
C CYS A 645 -17.13 -19.27 -14.47
N ASP A 646 -18.41 -18.87 -14.42
CA ASP A 646 -19.16 -18.84 -13.16
C ASP A 646 -19.62 -20.25 -12.78
N CYS A 647 -18.93 -20.83 -11.80
CA CYS A 647 -19.22 -22.16 -11.26
C CYS A 647 -20.31 -22.16 -10.17
N SER A 648 -20.87 -21.01 -9.78
CA SER A 648 -21.76 -20.87 -8.61
C SER A 648 -22.97 -21.81 -8.64
N MET A 649 -23.51 -22.11 -9.83
CA MET A 649 -24.66 -23.01 -10.00
C MET A 649 -24.26 -24.46 -10.39
N THR A 650 -22.99 -24.85 -10.29
CA THR A 650 -22.50 -26.15 -10.80
C THR A 650 -22.23 -27.21 -9.73
N SER A 651 -22.06 -26.82 -8.46
CA SER A 651 -21.43 -27.61 -7.38
C SER A 651 -19.94 -27.95 -7.54
N PHE A 652 -19.32 -27.57 -8.65
CA PHE A 652 -17.88 -27.73 -8.92
C PHE A 652 -17.11 -26.43 -8.64
N SER A 653 -15.79 -26.53 -8.69
CA SER A 653 -14.84 -25.43 -8.50
C SER A 653 -13.80 -25.41 -9.64
N GLY A 654 -12.73 -24.63 -9.46
CA GLY A 654 -11.68 -24.46 -10.46
C GLY A 654 -12.02 -23.45 -11.57
N PRO A 655 -11.06 -23.12 -12.44
CA PRO A 655 -11.21 -22.09 -13.46
C PRO A 655 -12.21 -22.45 -14.58
N LEU A 656 -12.49 -23.75 -14.78
CA LEU A 656 -13.35 -24.28 -15.84
C LEU A 656 -14.55 -25.08 -15.28
N CYS A 657 -14.86 -24.94 -13.98
CA CYS A 657 -15.93 -25.67 -13.29
C CYS A 657 -15.84 -27.20 -13.39
N ASN A 658 -14.62 -27.74 -13.37
CA ASN A 658 -14.34 -29.18 -13.52
C ASN A 658 -13.58 -29.78 -12.31
N ASP A 659 -13.07 -28.94 -11.40
CA ASP A 659 -12.47 -29.42 -10.15
C ASP A 659 -13.58 -29.70 -9.13
N PRO A 660 -13.45 -30.69 -8.23
CA PRO A 660 -14.49 -31.01 -7.26
C PRO A 660 -14.82 -29.84 -6.33
N GLY A 661 -16.09 -29.73 -5.91
CA GLY A 661 -16.50 -28.83 -4.84
C GLY A 661 -16.15 -29.36 -3.46
N THR A 662 -16.05 -28.46 -2.47
CA THR A 662 -15.82 -28.83 -1.06
C THR A 662 -16.94 -29.75 -0.58
N THR A 663 -16.58 -30.98 -0.19
CA THR A 663 -17.52 -32.08 0.03
C THR A 663 -17.45 -32.60 1.47
N TYR A 664 -18.62 -32.78 2.08
CA TYR A 664 -18.79 -33.38 3.41
C TYR A 664 -19.58 -34.69 3.36
N ILE A 665 -19.17 -35.66 4.17
CA ILE A 665 -19.85 -36.96 4.29
C ILE A 665 -20.65 -37.00 5.58
N PHE A 666 -21.97 -37.09 5.43
CA PHE A 666 -22.95 -37.23 6.50
C PHE A 666 -23.15 -38.72 6.78
N SER A 667 -22.72 -39.15 7.97
CA SER A 667 -22.62 -40.56 8.36
C SER A 667 -23.78 -41.00 9.27
N LYS A 668 -23.98 -42.32 9.36
CA LYS A 668 -25.04 -42.92 10.19
C LYS A 668 -24.99 -42.39 11.63
N GLY A 669 -26.15 -41.97 12.15
CA GLY A 669 -26.28 -41.27 13.44
C GLY A 669 -26.63 -39.78 13.32
N GLY A 670 -26.47 -39.20 12.12
CA GLY A 670 -26.91 -37.85 11.80
C GLY A 670 -25.96 -36.77 12.30
N GLY A 671 -25.65 -35.83 11.41
CA GLY A 671 -24.85 -34.64 11.71
C GLY A 671 -25.46 -33.41 11.07
N GLN A 672 -24.99 -32.24 11.51
CA GLN A 672 -25.51 -30.94 11.11
C GLN A 672 -24.36 -29.97 10.93
N ILE A 673 -24.43 -29.15 9.88
CA ILE A 673 -23.64 -27.92 9.75
C ILE A 673 -24.64 -26.76 9.80
N THR A 674 -24.39 -25.77 10.65
CA THR A 674 -25.25 -24.58 10.79
C THR A 674 -24.42 -23.32 10.63
N TYR A 675 -24.68 -22.55 9.57
CA TYR A 675 -24.23 -21.17 9.43
C TYR A 675 -25.28 -20.23 10.03
N LYS A 676 -24.85 -19.18 10.73
CA LYS A 676 -25.74 -18.26 11.45
C LYS A 676 -25.33 -16.81 11.21
N TRP A 677 -26.14 -16.05 10.48
CA TRP A 677 -25.86 -14.62 10.24
C TRP A 677 -25.78 -13.83 11.56
N PRO A 678 -24.79 -12.91 11.69
CA PRO A 678 -24.78 -11.92 12.75
C PRO A 678 -26.11 -11.14 12.79
N PRO A 679 -26.59 -10.68 13.97
CA PRO A 679 -27.94 -10.13 14.10
C PRO A 679 -28.28 -8.93 13.20
N ASN A 680 -27.27 -8.14 12.81
CA ASN A 680 -27.44 -6.96 11.96
C ASN A 680 -27.36 -7.26 10.46
N ASP A 681 -26.76 -8.41 10.10
CA ASP A 681 -26.36 -8.74 8.72
C ASP A 681 -27.33 -9.75 8.07
N ARG A 682 -28.48 -9.98 8.71
CA ARG A 682 -29.53 -10.92 8.26
C ARG A 682 -30.20 -10.43 6.98
N PRO A 683 -30.02 -11.10 5.83
CA PRO A 683 -30.56 -10.61 4.58
C PRO A 683 -32.09 -10.76 4.51
N SER A 684 -32.73 -9.86 3.78
CA SER A 684 -34.13 -9.96 3.37
C SER A 684 -34.19 -9.92 1.84
N THR A 685 -34.54 -11.02 1.19
CA THR A 685 -34.35 -11.19 -0.27
C THR A 685 -35.67 -11.26 -1.04
N ARG A 686 -35.77 -10.57 -2.17
CA ARG A 686 -36.87 -10.78 -3.13
C ARG A 686 -36.65 -12.01 -4.02
N ALA A 687 -35.39 -12.33 -4.31
CA ALA A 687 -34.99 -13.46 -5.13
C ALA A 687 -33.88 -14.24 -4.44
N ASP A 688 -33.88 -15.57 -4.59
CA ASP A 688 -32.87 -16.47 -4.04
C ASP A 688 -32.32 -17.39 -5.14
N ARG A 689 -31.06 -17.82 -5.00
CA ARG A 689 -30.46 -18.89 -5.81
C ARG A 689 -29.68 -19.86 -4.92
N LEU A 690 -29.98 -21.15 -5.06
CA LEU A 690 -29.36 -22.26 -4.33
C LEU A 690 -28.87 -23.32 -5.33
N ALA A 691 -27.65 -23.82 -5.15
CA ALA A 691 -27.15 -25.01 -5.85
C ALA A 691 -26.40 -25.93 -4.89
N ILE A 692 -26.55 -27.24 -5.03
CA ILE A 692 -25.78 -28.23 -4.24
C ILE A 692 -25.64 -29.54 -5.01
N GLY A 693 -24.46 -30.15 -4.93
CA GLY A 693 -24.20 -31.52 -5.38
C GLY A 693 -24.43 -32.50 -4.24
N PHE A 694 -25.03 -33.65 -4.51
CA PHE A 694 -25.32 -34.66 -3.49
C PHE A 694 -25.27 -36.10 -4.03
N SER A 695 -25.08 -37.06 -3.12
CA SER A 695 -25.25 -38.49 -3.42
C SER A 695 -25.82 -39.22 -2.21
N THR A 696 -26.90 -39.99 -2.38
CA THR A 696 -27.54 -40.76 -1.30
C THR A 696 -28.30 -41.98 -1.82
N VAL A 697 -28.77 -42.82 -0.89
CA VAL A 697 -29.72 -43.93 -1.11
C VAL A 697 -30.99 -43.79 -0.25
N GLN A 698 -31.19 -42.64 0.40
CA GLN A 698 -32.38 -42.38 1.23
C GLN A 698 -33.63 -42.11 0.38
N LYS A 699 -34.81 -42.36 0.98
CA LYS A 699 -36.10 -41.93 0.41
C LYS A 699 -36.66 -40.68 1.06
N GLU A 700 -36.27 -40.39 2.29
CA GLU A 700 -36.72 -39.27 3.11
C GLU A 700 -35.49 -38.62 3.77
N ALA A 701 -35.24 -37.33 3.54
CA ALA A 701 -34.17 -36.55 4.18
C ALA A 701 -34.33 -35.04 3.92
N VAL A 702 -33.99 -34.17 4.88
CA VAL A 702 -33.78 -32.73 4.62
C VAL A 702 -32.29 -32.49 4.35
N LEU A 703 -31.96 -31.84 3.23
CA LEU A 703 -30.57 -31.58 2.83
C LEU A 703 -30.10 -30.22 3.33
N VAL A 704 -30.84 -29.16 2.99
CA VAL A 704 -30.55 -27.78 3.35
C VAL A 704 -31.84 -27.06 3.69
N ARG A 705 -31.86 -26.33 4.79
CA ARG A 705 -32.96 -25.48 5.22
C ARG A 705 -32.43 -24.09 5.60
N VAL A 706 -33.13 -23.05 5.19
CA VAL A 706 -32.88 -21.66 5.60
C VAL A 706 -34.11 -21.21 6.38
N ASP A 707 -33.91 -20.65 7.57
CA ASP A 707 -34.98 -20.20 8.46
C ASP A 707 -34.85 -18.70 8.76
N SER A 708 -35.99 -18.01 8.84
CA SER A 708 -36.07 -16.61 9.25
C SER A 708 -35.87 -16.40 10.76
N SER A 709 -35.72 -15.14 11.14
CA SER A 709 -35.71 -14.73 12.55
C SER A 709 -37.00 -15.14 13.28
N SER A 710 -36.86 -15.51 14.56
CA SER A 710 -37.93 -16.03 15.42
C SER A 710 -39.20 -15.18 15.37
N GLY A 711 -40.30 -15.78 14.91
CA GLY A 711 -41.63 -15.14 14.84
C GLY A 711 -42.04 -14.60 13.48
N LEU A 712 -41.18 -14.66 12.44
CA LEU A 712 -41.53 -14.27 11.07
C LEU A 712 -42.20 -15.42 10.28
N GLY A 713 -41.66 -16.64 10.36
CA GLY A 713 -42.25 -17.84 9.77
C GLY A 713 -41.81 -18.15 8.34
N ASP A 714 -41.15 -17.21 7.65
CA ASP A 714 -40.54 -17.45 6.33
C ASP A 714 -39.44 -18.51 6.43
N TYR A 715 -39.35 -19.40 5.43
CA TYR A 715 -38.32 -20.44 5.36
C TYR A 715 -38.14 -20.99 3.93
N LEU A 716 -37.06 -21.73 3.70
CA LEU A 716 -36.78 -22.46 2.46
C LEU A 716 -36.18 -23.83 2.81
N GLU A 717 -36.71 -24.93 2.27
CA GLU A 717 -36.36 -26.30 2.64
C GLU A 717 -36.17 -27.20 1.39
N LEU A 718 -34.91 -27.52 1.08
CA LEU A 718 -34.50 -28.53 0.10
C LEU A 718 -34.49 -29.91 0.76
N HIS A 719 -35.28 -30.83 0.23
CA HIS A 719 -35.54 -32.14 0.82
C HIS A 719 -35.69 -33.24 -0.25
N ILE A 720 -35.47 -34.48 0.17
CA ILE A 720 -35.82 -35.68 -0.57
C ILE A 720 -37.06 -36.29 0.09
N HIS A 721 -38.09 -36.55 -0.70
CA HIS A 721 -39.34 -37.21 -0.28
C HIS A 721 -39.71 -38.29 -1.30
N GLN A 722 -40.08 -39.49 -0.83
CA GLN A 722 -40.32 -40.70 -1.63
C GLN A 722 -39.18 -41.09 -2.61
N GLY A 723 -37.96 -40.57 -2.40
CA GLY A 723 -36.80 -40.75 -3.28
C GLY A 723 -36.65 -39.74 -4.42
N LYS A 724 -37.44 -38.67 -4.40
CA LYS A 724 -37.38 -37.53 -5.34
C LYS A 724 -36.88 -36.29 -4.63
N ILE A 725 -36.23 -35.38 -5.35
CA ILE A 725 -35.74 -34.10 -4.80
C ILE A 725 -36.78 -32.99 -5.01
N GLY A 726 -37.02 -32.19 -3.98
CA GLY A 726 -37.96 -31.08 -4.01
C GLY A 726 -37.53 -29.91 -3.11
N VAL A 727 -38.09 -28.74 -3.39
CA VAL A 727 -37.95 -27.55 -2.56
C VAL A 727 -39.34 -27.07 -2.13
N LYS A 728 -39.47 -26.72 -0.86
CA LYS A 728 -40.66 -26.13 -0.27
C LYS A 728 -40.25 -24.85 0.46
N PHE A 729 -40.94 -23.75 0.23
CA PHE A 729 -40.60 -22.46 0.84
C PHE A 729 -41.84 -21.64 1.20
N ASN A 730 -41.70 -20.73 2.16
CA ASN A 730 -42.72 -19.77 2.54
C ASN A 730 -42.07 -18.38 2.72
N VAL A 731 -42.78 -17.35 2.30
CA VAL A 731 -42.35 -15.93 2.32
C VAL A 731 -43.48 -15.02 2.82
N GLY A 732 -44.31 -15.54 3.73
CA GLY A 732 -45.38 -14.83 4.44
C GLY A 732 -46.80 -15.17 4.00
N THR A 733 -47.01 -16.31 3.32
CA THR A 733 -48.33 -16.78 2.85
C THR A 733 -48.46 -18.31 3.00
N ASP A 734 -48.93 -19.02 1.98
CA ASP A 734 -48.96 -20.48 1.94
C ASP A 734 -47.58 -21.07 1.55
N ASP A 735 -47.34 -22.33 1.93
CA ASP A 735 -46.15 -23.10 1.53
C ASP A 735 -46.18 -23.42 0.03
N ILE A 736 -45.13 -23.00 -0.68
CA ILE A 736 -44.96 -23.22 -2.12
C ILE A 736 -43.97 -24.36 -2.34
N ALA A 737 -44.45 -25.45 -2.94
CA ALA A 737 -43.64 -26.62 -3.26
C ALA A 737 -43.37 -26.76 -4.78
N ILE A 738 -42.19 -27.30 -5.11
CA ILE A 738 -41.73 -27.70 -6.44
C ILE A 738 -40.88 -28.98 -6.31
N GLU A 739 -41.10 -29.98 -7.16
CA GLU A 739 -40.50 -31.32 -7.08
C GLU A 739 -40.06 -31.79 -8.47
N GLU A 740 -38.86 -32.37 -8.60
CA GLU A 740 -38.49 -33.14 -9.79
C GLU A 740 -39.04 -34.56 -9.66
N SER A 741 -40.08 -34.83 -10.44
CA SER A 741 -40.90 -36.03 -10.32
C SER A 741 -40.43 -37.21 -11.20
N ASN A 742 -39.44 -36.99 -12.09
CA ASN A 742 -38.96 -37.96 -13.08
C ASN A 742 -37.53 -38.46 -12.80
N ALA A 743 -36.65 -37.60 -12.25
CA ALA A 743 -35.27 -37.97 -11.97
C ALA A 743 -35.17 -38.92 -10.76
N ILE A 744 -34.50 -40.06 -10.95
CA ILE A 744 -34.14 -40.97 -9.84
C ILE A 744 -32.82 -40.46 -9.26
N ILE A 745 -32.87 -39.94 -8.03
CA ILE A 745 -31.75 -39.23 -7.38
C ILE A 745 -31.21 -39.91 -6.11
N ASN A 746 -31.74 -41.10 -5.80
CA ASN A 746 -31.35 -41.90 -4.64
C ASN A 746 -30.76 -43.26 -5.02
N ASP A 747 -30.06 -43.31 -6.16
CA ASP A 747 -29.41 -44.51 -6.68
C ASP A 747 -27.95 -44.68 -6.20
N GLY A 748 -27.46 -43.76 -5.38
CA GLY A 748 -26.08 -43.72 -4.87
C GLY A 748 -25.07 -42.96 -5.75
N LYS A 749 -25.47 -42.42 -6.90
CA LYS A 749 -24.61 -41.56 -7.75
C LYS A 749 -24.63 -40.10 -7.31
N TYR A 750 -23.79 -39.29 -7.94
CA TYR A 750 -23.69 -37.85 -7.74
C TYR A 750 -24.68 -37.12 -8.66
N HIS A 751 -25.51 -36.26 -8.06
CA HIS A 751 -26.49 -35.41 -8.73
C HIS A 751 -26.30 -33.95 -8.32
N VAL A 752 -26.67 -33.00 -9.18
CA VAL A 752 -26.65 -31.57 -8.89
C VAL A 752 -28.06 -31.01 -8.98
N VAL A 753 -28.55 -30.39 -7.90
CA VAL A 753 -29.83 -29.68 -7.89
C VAL A 753 -29.59 -28.17 -7.86
N ARG A 754 -30.33 -27.46 -8.71
CA ARG A 754 -30.35 -26.00 -8.84
C ARG A 754 -31.76 -25.50 -8.56
N PHE A 755 -31.89 -24.51 -7.70
CA PHE A 755 -33.16 -23.86 -7.37
C PHE A 755 -33.01 -22.34 -7.47
N THR A 756 -34.02 -21.67 -8.03
CA THR A 756 -34.13 -20.20 -7.96
C THR A 756 -35.53 -19.79 -7.53
N ARG A 757 -35.63 -18.64 -6.85
CA ARG A 757 -36.89 -17.99 -6.47
C ARG A 757 -36.87 -16.54 -6.94
N SER A 758 -38.01 -16.03 -7.38
CA SER A 758 -38.25 -14.60 -7.57
C SER A 758 -39.67 -14.25 -7.12
N GLY A 759 -39.79 -13.63 -5.95
CA GLY A 759 -41.07 -13.44 -5.28
C GLY A 759 -41.70 -14.79 -4.89
N GLY A 760 -42.91 -15.02 -5.38
CA GLY A 760 -43.60 -16.31 -5.27
C GLY A 760 -43.25 -17.33 -6.36
N ASN A 761 -42.60 -16.90 -7.44
CA ASN A 761 -42.22 -17.78 -8.54
C ASN A 761 -40.94 -18.54 -8.18
N ALA A 762 -40.83 -19.79 -8.63
CA ALA A 762 -39.63 -20.60 -8.43
C ALA A 762 -39.32 -21.50 -9.63
N THR A 763 -38.05 -21.88 -9.76
CA THR A 763 -37.60 -22.91 -10.70
C THR A 763 -36.76 -23.97 -9.98
N LEU A 764 -36.79 -25.20 -10.50
CA LEU A 764 -36.01 -26.33 -10.02
C LEU A 764 -35.45 -27.09 -11.23
N GLN A 765 -34.17 -27.44 -11.17
CA GLN A 765 -33.51 -28.28 -12.17
C GLN A 765 -32.63 -29.31 -11.48
N VAL A 766 -32.57 -30.52 -12.04
CA VAL A 766 -31.68 -31.60 -11.61
C VAL A 766 -30.80 -32.01 -12.79
N ASP A 767 -29.48 -32.09 -12.57
CA ASP A 767 -28.49 -32.49 -13.56
C ASP A 767 -28.62 -31.74 -14.90
N SER A 768 -29.18 -32.41 -15.92
CA SER A 768 -29.50 -31.89 -17.25
C SER A 768 -30.96 -32.15 -17.65
N TRP A 769 -31.84 -32.42 -16.69
CA TRP A 769 -33.29 -32.45 -16.91
C TRP A 769 -33.81 -31.05 -17.27
N PRO A 770 -34.97 -30.93 -17.95
CA PRO A 770 -35.61 -29.65 -18.21
C PRO A 770 -35.86 -28.87 -16.93
N VAL A 771 -35.78 -27.54 -16.99
CA VAL A 771 -36.12 -26.68 -15.85
C VAL A 771 -37.63 -26.80 -15.58
N ILE A 772 -37.99 -27.18 -14.35
CA ILE A 772 -39.37 -27.14 -13.86
C ILE A 772 -39.61 -25.73 -13.35
N GLU A 773 -40.74 -25.13 -13.75
CA GLU A 773 -41.14 -23.79 -13.32
C GLU A 773 -42.45 -23.84 -12.52
N ARG A 774 -42.52 -23.06 -11.43
CA ARG A 774 -43.69 -22.95 -10.56
C ARG A 774 -44.09 -21.48 -10.45
N TYR A 775 -45.26 -21.17 -11.02
CA TYR A 775 -45.95 -19.90 -10.92
C TYR A 775 -47.23 -20.08 -10.08
N PRO A 776 -47.24 -19.72 -8.79
CA PRO A 776 -48.47 -19.70 -7.99
C PRO A 776 -49.41 -18.58 -8.46
N ALA A 777 -50.71 -18.76 -8.29
CA ALA A 777 -51.71 -17.83 -8.79
C ALA A 777 -52.03 -16.73 -7.75
N GLY A 778 -51.49 -15.52 -7.97
CA GLY A 778 -51.79 -14.31 -7.19
C GLY A 778 -51.83 -13.07 -8.07
N ASN A 779 -52.57 -12.04 -7.66
CA ASN A 779 -52.66 -10.78 -8.43
C ASN A 779 -51.38 -9.94 -8.26
N ASN A 780 -50.70 -9.67 -9.39
CA ASN A 780 -49.50 -8.84 -9.44
C ASN A 780 -49.75 -7.38 -8.99
N ASP A 781 -48.78 -6.79 -8.30
CA ASP A 781 -48.92 -5.47 -7.64
C ASP A 781 -49.18 -4.28 -8.60
N ASN A 782 -48.81 -4.39 -9.87
CA ASN A 782 -48.77 -3.26 -10.80
C ASN A 782 -50.15 -2.60 -11.07
N GLU A 783 -51.23 -3.37 -11.21
CA GLU A 783 -52.55 -2.78 -11.51
C GLU A 783 -53.13 -1.96 -10.35
N ARG A 784 -52.77 -2.28 -9.10
CA ARG A 784 -53.33 -1.60 -7.92
C ARG A 784 -52.57 -0.34 -7.50
N LEU A 785 -51.33 -0.14 -7.94
CA LEU A 785 -50.62 1.14 -7.73
C LEU A 785 -51.34 2.32 -8.39
N ALA A 786 -51.99 2.08 -9.54
CA ALA A 786 -52.81 3.07 -10.24
C ALA A 786 -54.11 3.41 -9.47
N ILE A 787 -54.75 2.41 -8.85
CA ILE A 787 -56.02 2.57 -8.13
C ILE A 787 -55.79 3.22 -6.75
N ALA A 788 -54.75 2.80 -6.02
CA ALA A 788 -54.40 3.35 -4.71
C ALA A 788 -54.10 4.86 -4.76
N ARG A 789 -53.49 5.34 -5.85
CA ARG A 789 -53.20 6.77 -6.07
C ARG A 789 -54.45 7.66 -6.18
N GLN A 790 -55.66 7.11 -6.38
CA GLN A 790 -56.87 7.92 -6.54
C GLN A 790 -57.74 8.04 -5.28
N ARG A 791 -57.57 7.20 -4.25
CA ARG A 791 -58.39 7.27 -3.01
C ARG A 791 -57.65 6.80 -1.75
N ILE A 792 -57.13 7.74 -0.96
CA ILE A 792 -57.35 7.91 0.50
C ILE A 792 -56.45 9.06 1.04
N PRO A 793 -56.96 9.99 1.87
CA PRO A 793 -56.14 11.03 2.51
C PRO A 793 -55.46 10.55 3.81
N TYR A 794 -54.38 11.22 4.19
CA TYR A 794 -53.57 10.91 5.38
C TYR A 794 -54.36 10.84 6.71
N ARG A 795 -54.38 9.66 7.36
CA ARG A 795 -54.19 9.42 8.81
C ARG A 795 -54.26 7.93 9.17
N LEU A 796 -53.64 7.55 10.30
CA LEU A 796 -53.70 6.23 10.96
C LEU A 796 -53.17 5.03 10.14
N GLY A 797 -51.84 4.88 10.09
CA GLY A 797 -51.16 3.69 9.57
C GLY A 797 -51.26 2.48 10.51
N ARG A 798 -52.45 1.87 10.63
CA ARG A 798 -52.65 0.61 11.37
C ARG A 798 -53.79 -0.27 10.83
N VAL A 799 -54.19 -0.06 9.57
CA VAL A 799 -55.27 -0.80 8.88
C VAL A 799 -54.79 -1.35 7.51
N VAL A 800 -53.50 -1.21 7.20
CA VAL A 800 -52.93 -1.70 5.93
C VAL A 800 -52.78 -3.22 5.98
N ASP A 801 -52.19 -3.76 7.05
CA ASP A 801 -51.85 -5.19 7.12
C ASP A 801 -53.10 -6.10 7.14
N GLU A 802 -54.12 -5.74 7.93
CA GLU A 802 -55.43 -6.44 7.90
C GLU A 802 -56.13 -6.35 6.53
N TRP A 803 -56.02 -5.21 5.84
CA TRP A 803 -56.61 -5.03 4.50
C TRP A 803 -55.87 -5.80 3.40
N LEU A 804 -54.56 -6.04 3.56
CA LEU A 804 -53.76 -6.86 2.66
C LEU A 804 -54.04 -8.36 2.84
N LEU A 805 -54.26 -8.82 4.08
CA LEU A 805 -54.62 -10.21 4.41
C LEU A 805 -55.98 -10.61 3.84
N ASP A 806 -57.00 -9.75 3.94
CA ASP A 806 -58.37 -10.00 3.45
C ASP A 806 -58.46 -10.18 1.91
N LYS A 807 -57.38 -9.97 1.15
CA LYS A 807 -57.38 -10.03 -0.31
C LYS A 807 -56.27 -10.89 -0.95
N GLY A 808 -55.88 -11.97 -0.28
CA GLY A 808 -55.20 -13.12 -0.92
C GLY A 808 -53.93 -12.74 -1.69
N ARG A 809 -53.05 -11.95 -1.06
CA ARG A 809 -51.89 -11.33 -1.69
C ARG A 809 -50.62 -12.12 -1.39
N GLN A 810 -50.00 -12.67 -2.43
CA GLN A 810 -48.73 -13.37 -2.31
C GLN A 810 -47.60 -12.39 -1.98
N LEU A 811 -46.94 -12.61 -0.83
CA LEU A 811 -45.75 -11.84 -0.46
C LEU A 811 -44.52 -12.34 -1.23
N THR A 812 -43.49 -11.47 -1.33
CA THR A 812 -42.37 -11.67 -2.28
C THR A 812 -40.98 -11.64 -1.64
N ILE A 813 -40.89 -11.32 -0.35
CA ILE A 813 -39.62 -11.16 0.36
C ILE A 813 -39.48 -12.26 1.41
N PHE A 814 -38.37 -12.99 1.39
CA PHE A 814 -37.95 -13.86 2.48
C PHE A 814 -37.23 -12.98 3.51
N ASN A 815 -37.85 -12.72 4.66
CA ASN A 815 -37.43 -11.68 5.59
C ASN A 815 -36.45 -12.19 6.65
N SER A 816 -35.38 -11.42 6.87
CA SER A 816 -34.42 -11.55 7.99
C SER A 816 -33.97 -12.99 8.23
N GLN A 817 -33.36 -13.59 7.21
CA GLN A 817 -32.80 -14.94 7.23
C GLN A 817 -31.76 -15.05 8.38
N ALA A 818 -31.93 -16.04 9.26
CA ALA A 818 -31.20 -16.13 10.52
C ALA A 818 -30.21 -17.30 10.58
N THR A 819 -30.53 -18.43 9.96
CA THR A 819 -29.67 -19.63 9.89
C THR A 819 -29.81 -20.39 8.59
N ILE A 820 -28.70 -20.97 8.11
CA ILE A 820 -28.67 -22.05 7.11
C ILE A 820 -28.30 -23.34 7.85
N ILE A 821 -29.17 -24.34 7.82
CA ILE A 821 -29.02 -25.64 8.48
C ILE A 821 -28.88 -26.72 7.41
N ILE A 822 -27.83 -27.52 7.50
CA ILE A 822 -27.45 -28.52 6.49
C ILE A 822 -27.40 -29.89 7.17
N GLY A 823 -28.07 -30.89 6.60
CA GLY A 823 -28.07 -32.27 7.09
C GLY A 823 -29.34 -32.74 7.82
N GLY A 824 -30.37 -31.90 7.94
CA GLY A 824 -31.75 -32.31 8.28
C GLY A 824 -32.01 -32.83 9.70
N LYS A 825 -31.00 -32.80 10.58
CA LYS A 825 -31.05 -33.44 11.91
C LYS A 825 -32.05 -32.76 12.85
N GLU A 826 -32.06 -31.44 12.88
CA GLU A 826 -32.99 -30.61 13.68
C GLU A 826 -34.44 -30.72 13.18
N GLN A 827 -34.63 -30.99 11.89
CA GLN A 827 -35.93 -31.21 11.25
C GLN A 827 -36.44 -32.65 11.43
N GLY A 828 -35.72 -33.50 12.15
CA GLY A 828 -36.08 -34.91 12.39
C GLY A 828 -35.89 -35.85 11.19
N GLN A 829 -35.36 -35.35 10.06
CA GLN A 829 -35.12 -36.11 8.84
C GLN A 829 -33.63 -36.05 8.44
N PRO A 830 -32.72 -36.66 9.24
CA PRO A 830 -31.29 -36.53 9.05
C PRO A 830 -30.81 -37.13 7.72
N PHE A 831 -30.06 -36.34 6.96
CA PHE A 831 -29.39 -36.78 5.74
C PHE A 831 -28.23 -37.73 6.05
N GLN A 832 -28.03 -38.71 5.18
CA GLN A 832 -26.90 -39.64 5.16
C GLN A 832 -26.47 -39.84 3.71
N GLY A 833 -25.21 -39.55 3.42
CA GLY A 833 -24.69 -39.47 2.05
C GLY A 833 -23.52 -38.50 1.96
N GLN A 834 -23.33 -37.90 0.78
CA GLN A 834 -22.38 -36.81 0.57
C GLN A 834 -23.11 -35.55 0.12
N LEU A 835 -22.63 -34.38 0.56
CA LEU A 835 -23.05 -33.05 0.09
C LEU A 835 -21.81 -32.27 -0.35
N SER A 836 -21.88 -31.59 -1.49
CA SER A 836 -20.77 -30.96 -2.19
C SER A 836 -21.14 -29.58 -2.72
N GLY A 837 -20.24 -28.62 -2.60
CA GLY A 837 -20.31 -27.34 -3.34
C GLY A 837 -21.60 -26.55 -3.12
N LEU A 838 -22.15 -26.56 -1.90
CA LEU A 838 -23.34 -25.77 -1.57
C LEU A 838 -23.06 -24.29 -1.76
N TYR A 839 -23.84 -23.70 -2.66
CA TYR A 839 -23.91 -22.28 -2.93
C TYR A 839 -25.31 -21.76 -2.57
N TYR A 840 -25.38 -20.66 -1.82
CA TYR A 840 -26.63 -19.95 -1.51
C TYR A 840 -26.41 -18.44 -1.50
N ASN A 841 -27.05 -17.71 -2.42
CA ASN A 841 -27.07 -16.24 -2.49
C ASN A 841 -25.69 -15.54 -2.45
N GLY A 842 -24.61 -16.23 -2.79
CA GLY A 842 -23.22 -15.74 -2.75
C GLY A 842 -22.33 -16.56 -1.82
N LEU A 843 -22.92 -17.13 -0.75
CA LEU A 843 -22.21 -17.91 0.27
C LEU A 843 -21.90 -19.32 -0.24
N LYS A 844 -20.63 -19.71 -0.22
CA LYS A 844 -20.18 -21.09 -0.46
C LYS A 844 -20.06 -21.83 0.87
N VAL A 845 -21.20 -22.17 1.47
CA VAL A 845 -21.30 -22.51 2.90
C VAL A 845 -20.42 -23.73 3.30
N LEU A 846 -20.20 -24.69 2.40
CA LEU A 846 -19.29 -25.82 2.68
C LEU A 846 -17.80 -25.47 2.55
N ASN A 847 -17.42 -24.43 1.79
CA ASN A 847 -16.06 -23.89 1.82
C ASN A 847 -15.78 -23.20 3.15
N MET A 848 -16.67 -22.28 3.54
CA MET A 848 -16.62 -21.57 4.81
C MET A 848 -16.53 -22.55 6.01
N ALA A 849 -17.24 -23.68 5.93
CA ALA A 849 -17.19 -24.74 6.95
C ALA A 849 -15.84 -25.49 7.03
N ALA A 850 -15.12 -25.61 5.90
CA ALA A 850 -13.80 -26.23 5.83
C ALA A 850 -12.66 -25.24 6.15
N GLU A 851 -12.92 -23.95 5.92
CA GLU A 851 -12.07 -22.82 6.25
C GLU A 851 -12.21 -22.40 7.74
N ASN A 852 -13.22 -22.92 8.46
CA ASN A 852 -13.54 -22.72 9.89
C ASN A 852 -14.15 -21.35 10.25
N ASP A 853 -14.94 -20.76 9.34
CA ASP A 853 -15.68 -19.50 9.56
C ASP A 853 -16.37 -19.45 10.94
N ALA A 854 -16.11 -18.38 11.70
CA ALA A 854 -16.57 -18.20 13.07
C ALA A 854 -18.11 -18.21 13.26
N ASN A 855 -18.88 -18.10 12.18
CA ASN A 855 -20.35 -18.16 12.16
C ASN A 855 -20.90 -19.58 11.91
N ILE A 856 -20.02 -20.59 11.76
CA ILE A 856 -20.39 -21.98 11.47
C ILE A 856 -20.18 -22.89 12.69
N ALA A 857 -21.19 -23.72 12.98
CA ALA A 857 -21.12 -24.81 13.94
C ALA A 857 -21.34 -26.16 13.24
N ILE A 858 -20.44 -27.12 13.47
CA ILE A 858 -20.55 -28.51 12.98
C ILE A 858 -20.82 -29.43 14.17
N VAL A 859 -21.89 -30.23 14.11
CA VAL A 859 -22.36 -31.05 15.24
C VAL A 859 -22.79 -32.46 14.80
N GLY A 860 -22.19 -33.49 15.39
CA GLY A 860 -22.53 -34.89 15.13
C GLY A 860 -21.73 -35.50 13.98
N ASN A 861 -22.30 -36.51 13.31
CA ASN A 861 -21.53 -37.42 12.46
C ASN A 861 -21.33 -36.88 11.02
N VAL A 862 -20.66 -35.74 10.90
CA VAL A 862 -20.18 -35.15 9.62
C VAL A 862 -18.65 -35.18 9.59
N ARG A 863 -18.04 -35.34 8.40
CA ARG A 863 -16.58 -35.19 8.20
C ARG A 863 -16.27 -34.61 6.83
N LEU A 864 -15.14 -33.93 6.69
CA LEU A 864 -14.67 -33.39 5.41
C LEU A 864 -14.09 -34.52 4.52
N VAL A 865 -14.26 -34.42 3.20
CA VAL A 865 -13.59 -35.32 2.24
C VAL A 865 -12.14 -34.88 2.06
N GLY A 866 -11.24 -35.54 2.78
CA GLY A 866 -9.80 -35.26 2.78
C GLY A 866 -9.16 -35.67 4.11
N GLU A 867 -9.93 -35.65 5.19
CA GLU A 867 -9.48 -36.03 6.53
C GLU A 867 -9.38 -37.55 6.70
N VAL A 868 -8.30 -38.00 7.35
CA VAL A 868 -8.08 -39.39 7.77
C VAL A 868 -8.36 -39.48 9.29
N PRO A 869 -9.27 -40.34 9.75
CA PRO A 869 -9.65 -40.38 11.16
C PRO A 869 -8.58 -41.02 12.05
N SER A 870 -8.02 -40.24 12.97
CA SER A 870 -7.15 -40.73 14.04
C SER A 870 -7.98 -41.34 15.19
N SER A 871 -8.13 -42.66 15.21
CA SER A 871 -8.89 -43.36 16.26
C SER A 871 -8.13 -43.46 17.59
N MET A 872 -8.88 -43.46 18.70
CA MET A 872 -8.33 -43.47 20.06
C MET A 872 -7.67 -44.81 20.46
N THR A 873 -6.78 -44.71 21.43
CA THR A 873 -6.07 -45.84 22.06
C THR A 873 -6.94 -46.64 23.02
N THR A 874 -6.83 -47.97 22.98
CA THR A 874 -6.96 -48.79 24.19
C THR A 874 -6.03 -50.01 24.15
N GLU A 875 -5.13 -50.03 25.13
CA GLU A 875 -4.36 -51.13 25.71
C GLU A 875 -4.38 -52.57 25.15
N SER A 876 -3.15 -53.08 24.90
CA SER A 876 -2.53 -54.21 25.63
C SER A 876 -2.15 -55.51 24.91
N THR A 877 -0.98 -56.02 25.35
CA THR A 877 -0.40 -57.36 25.20
C THR A 877 0.02 -57.84 23.80
N ALA A 878 1.20 -58.46 23.75
CA ALA A 878 1.84 -58.99 22.56
C ALA A 878 1.86 -60.53 22.56
N THR A 879 1.84 -61.17 21.38
CA THR A 879 2.73 -62.31 21.07
C THR A 879 2.83 -62.64 19.57
N ALA A 880 4.07 -62.63 19.07
CA ALA A 880 4.76 -63.64 18.25
C ALA A 880 4.16 -64.35 16.99
N MET A 881 5.07 -64.58 16.03
CA MET A 881 5.04 -65.53 14.88
C MET A 881 4.10 -65.15 13.69
N GLN A 882 4.46 -65.29 12.40
CA GLN A 882 5.06 -66.40 11.61
C GLN A 882 4.16 -67.66 11.56
N SER A 883 3.98 -68.37 10.45
CA SER A 883 4.27 -68.18 9.00
C SER A 883 3.19 -68.99 8.22
N GLU A 884 3.11 -69.22 6.89
CA GLU A 884 4.12 -69.43 5.84
C GLU A 884 3.47 -69.55 4.43
N MET A 885 4.30 -69.64 3.37
CA MET A 885 4.19 -70.37 2.08
C MET A 885 2.86 -71.03 1.60
N SER A 886 2.55 -71.22 0.30
CA SER A 886 3.22 -71.02 -1.03
C SER A 886 2.23 -71.45 -2.16
N THR A 887 2.47 -71.58 -3.49
CA THR A 887 3.65 -71.46 -4.41
C THR A 887 3.18 -71.19 -5.86
N SER A 888 4.02 -70.57 -6.71
CA SER A 888 4.09 -70.75 -8.20
C SER A 888 2.87 -70.28 -9.04
N ILE A 889 2.90 -70.06 -10.37
CA ILE A 889 3.86 -70.22 -11.50
C ILE A 889 3.84 -68.87 -12.29
N MET A 890 4.96 -68.19 -12.61
CA MET A 890 5.67 -68.15 -13.94
C MET A 890 4.75 -67.94 -15.19
N GLU A 891 5.06 -67.13 -16.21
CA GLU A 891 6.34 -66.65 -16.80
C GLU A 891 6.31 -65.13 -17.17
N THR A 892 7.38 -64.34 -16.93
CA THR A 892 8.52 -63.99 -17.84
C THR A 892 8.12 -63.04 -18.98
N THR A 893 8.71 -61.85 -19.25
CA THR A 893 10.12 -61.36 -19.20
C THR A 893 10.08 -59.84 -18.90
N THR A 894 10.62 -59.23 -17.83
CA THR A 894 12.03 -58.84 -17.52
C THR A 894 12.75 -58.06 -18.66
N THR A 895 13.61 -57.04 -18.46
CA THR A 895 14.15 -56.24 -17.32
C THR A 895 14.73 -54.92 -17.91
N LEU A 896 15.08 -53.82 -17.23
CA LEU A 896 15.94 -53.56 -16.05
C LEU A 896 15.45 -52.24 -15.37
N ALA A 897 15.21 -52.15 -14.06
CA ALA A 897 16.13 -52.13 -12.90
C ALA A 897 16.76 -50.72 -12.65
N THR A 898 16.42 -49.98 -11.57
CA THR A 898 16.88 -50.06 -10.15
C THR A 898 18.39 -49.84 -9.93
N SER A 899 18.89 -49.24 -8.84
CA SER A 899 18.30 -48.65 -7.59
C SER A 899 19.18 -47.45 -7.11
N THR A 900 19.15 -46.85 -5.90
CA THR A 900 18.67 -47.16 -4.53
C THR A 900 18.55 -45.79 -3.78
N ALA A 901 17.49 -45.43 -3.05
CA ALA A 901 17.15 -45.79 -1.65
C ALA A 901 18.22 -45.44 -0.59
N ARG A 902 17.90 -45.07 0.67
CA ARG A 902 16.63 -45.13 1.43
C ARG A 902 16.60 -44.13 2.62
N ARG A 903 15.42 -43.88 3.21
CA ARG A 903 15.21 -43.06 4.44
C ARG A 903 15.49 -43.83 5.75
N GLY A 904 15.70 -43.09 6.85
CA GLY A 904 15.59 -43.56 8.24
C GLY A 904 15.00 -42.48 9.19
N LYS A 905 14.12 -42.90 10.11
CA LYS A 905 13.39 -42.18 11.20
C LYS A 905 12.71 -43.29 12.07
N PRO A 906 11.98 -43.06 13.20
CA PRO A 906 11.62 -41.84 13.97
C PRO A 906 12.02 -42.03 15.47
N PRO A 907 11.25 -41.71 16.54
CA PRO A 907 10.27 -40.63 16.87
C PRO A 907 10.82 -39.71 18.04
N THR A 908 10.12 -38.83 18.79
CA THR A 908 8.70 -38.66 19.22
C THR A 908 8.44 -37.25 19.82
N LYS A 909 7.16 -36.83 19.94
CA LYS A 909 6.56 -35.79 20.84
C LYS A 909 6.82 -34.27 20.60
N GLU A 910 5.82 -33.58 20.05
CA GLU A 910 4.85 -32.62 20.68
C GLU A 910 5.09 -32.06 22.12
N PRO A 911 4.44 -30.93 22.56
CA PRO A 911 3.10 -30.45 22.14
C PRO A 911 2.85 -28.92 21.98
N ILE A 912 1.63 -28.53 21.53
CA ILE A 912 0.89 -27.24 21.77
C ILE A 912 1.47 -25.97 21.07
N SER A 913 0.69 -25.04 20.46
CA SER A 913 -0.76 -24.90 20.18
C SER A 913 -1.07 -23.82 19.11
N GLN A 914 -2.30 -23.84 18.56
CA GLN A 914 -3.27 -22.71 18.30
C GLN A 914 -2.75 -21.26 18.09
N THR A 915 -3.32 -20.41 17.21
CA THR A 915 -4.56 -20.44 16.39
C THR A 915 -4.59 -19.27 15.38
N THR A 916 -5.53 -19.31 14.42
CA THR A 916 -6.28 -18.16 13.80
C THR A 916 -5.56 -17.05 13.02
N ASP A 917 -6.16 -16.37 12.04
CA ASP A 917 -7.15 -16.70 10.98
C ASP A 917 -7.36 -15.45 10.08
N ASP A 918 -8.08 -15.63 8.97
CA ASP A 918 -9.01 -14.67 8.33
C ASP A 918 -8.58 -13.37 7.58
N ILE A 919 -9.10 -13.28 6.34
CA ILE A 919 -9.98 -12.22 5.75
C ILE A 919 -9.50 -10.74 5.88
N LEU A 920 -9.30 -9.96 4.79
CA LEU A 920 -10.34 -9.27 3.98
C LEU A 920 -9.81 -9.02 2.54
N VAL A 921 -10.52 -9.41 1.48
CA VAL A 921 -11.59 -8.64 0.80
C VAL A 921 -11.14 -7.25 0.33
N ALA A 922 -10.67 -7.17 -0.92
CA ALA A 922 -10.60 -5.93 -1.68
C ALA A 922 -11.92 -5.70 -2.45
N SER A 923 -12.40 -4.46 -2.50
CA SER A 923 -13.67 -4.10 -3.15
C SER A 923 -13.57 -4.17 -4.67
N ALA A 924 -14.63 -4.66 -5.33
CA ALA A 924 -14.80 -4.49 -6.76
C ALA A 924 -15.37 -3.08 -7.05
N GLU A 925 -14.69 -2.31 -7.90
CA GLU A 925 -15.24 -1.09 -8.48
C GLU A 925 -16.22 -1.48 -9.60
N CYS A 926 -17.40 -0.85 -9.63
CA CYS A 926 -18.34 -0.98 -10.74
C CYS A 926 -18.10 0.15 -11.77
N PRO A 927 -18.10 -0.15 -13.08
CA PRO A 927 -18.19 0.88 -14.12
C PRO A 927 -19.58 1.53 -14.16
N SER A 928 -19.68 2.63 -14.90
CA SER A 928 -20.82 3.57 -14.94
C SER A 928 -21.83 3.31 -16.08
N ASP A 929 -22.70 4.31 -16.28
CA ASP A 929 -23.64 4.55 -17.38
C ASP A 929 -25.00 3.83 -17.18
N ASP A 930 -26.20 4.43 -17.26
CA ASP A 930 -26.82 5.78 -17.31
C ASP A 930 -28.35 5.47 -17.39
N GLU A 931 -29.37 6.32 -17.22
CA GLU A 931 -29.52 7.79 -17.22
C GLU A 931 -30.43 8.30 -16.06
N ASP A 932 -30.37 9.60 -15.80
CA ASP A 932 -31.42 10.55 -15.35
C ASP A 932 -32.53 10.17 -14.32
N ILE A 933 -32.54 10.90 -13.19
CA ILE A 933 -33.72 11.62 -12.64
C ILE A 933 -33.28 12.68 -11.61
N ASP A 934 -33.86 13.88 -11.67
CA ASP A 934 -33.52 15.05 -10.82
C ASP A 934 -33.97 14.93 -9.34
N PRO A 935 -33.34 15.69 -8.41
CA PRO A 935 -33.50 15.50 -6.96
C PRO A 935 -34.64 16.31 -6.30
N CYS A 936 -35.12 15.81 -5.15
CA CYS A 936 -36.02 16.51 -4.23
C CYS A 936 -35.43 16.65 -2.81
N GLU A 937 -35.57 17.83 -2.19
CA GLU A 937 -35.01 18.14 -0.87
C GLU A 937 -35.75 17.49 0.33
N PRO A 938 -35.08 17.34 1.50
CA PRO A 938 -35.62 16.61 2.65
C PRO A 938 -36.57 17.45 3.54
N SER A 939 -37.79 16.95 3.78
CA SER A 939 -38.71 17.54 4.75
C SER A 939 -38.41 17.10 6.20
N SER A 940 -38.14 18.05 7.09
CA SER A 940 -37.99 17.80 8.54
C SER A 940 -39.33 17.87 9.28
N GLY A 941 -39.63 16.90 10.16
CA GLY A 941 -40.84 16.94 10.99
C GLY A 941 -40.99 15.74 11.94
N GLY A 942 -40.56 15.90 13.20
CA GLY A 942 -40.72 14.88 14.25
C GLY A 942 -41.85 15.19 15.25
N LEU A 943 -42.29 14.17 15.99
CA LEU A 943 -43.17 14.24 17.17
C LEU A 943 -42.85 13.07 18.12
N ALA A 944 -43.27 13.14 19.40
CA ALA A 944 -42.60 12.42 20.50
C ALA A 944 -43.49 11.54 21.42
N ASN A 945 -42.83 10.59 22.12
CA ASN A 945 -43.04 9.98 23.47
C ASN A 945 -44.43 10.01 24.16
N PRO A 946 -44.83 8.97 24.95
CA PRO A 946 -44.11 8.50 26.17
C PRO A 946 -44.13 6.93 26.35
N THR A 947 -43.83 6.21 27.46
CA THR A 947 -43.78 6.54 28.92
C THR A 947 -42.81 5.68 29.78
N ARG A 948 -41.72 6.31 30.24
CA ARG A 948 -41.09 6.27 31.59
C ARG A 948 -41.37 5.14 32.61
N VAL A 949 -40.28 4.49 33.04
CA VAL A 949 -39.83 4.16 34.43
C VAL A 949 -38.28 4.29 34.42
N GLY A 950 -37.46 4.55 35.47
CA GLY A 950 -37.61 4.84 36.91
C GLY A 950 -36.53 4.05 37.71
N GLY A 951 -35.75 4.56 38.67
CA GLY A 951 -35.69 5.88 39.34
C GLY A 951 -34.24 6.39 39.61
N ARG A 952 -33.90 6.77 40.86
CA ARG A 952 -32.62 7.38 41.34
C ARG A 952 -32.37 7.01 42.83
N GLU A 953 -31.23 7.27 43.49
CA GLU A 953 -30.67 8.57 44.01
C GLU A 953 -29.30 8.34 44.74
N PRO A 954 -28.56 9.36 45.27
CA PRO A 954 -28.80 10.82 45.32
C PRO A 954 -27.66 11.74 44.77
N TYR A 955 -27.83 13.06 44.94
CA TYR A 955 -26.99 14.23 44.55
C TYR A 955 -26.11 14.73 45.74
N PRO A 956 -25.29 15.84 45.69
CA PRO A 956 -25.26 17.04 44.80
C PRO A 956 -23.87 17.41 44.22
N GLY A 957 -23.68 18.48 43.40
CA GLY A 957 -24.61 19.47 42.81
C GLY A 957 -23.86 20.52 41.97
N SER A 958 -24.56 21.41 41.25
CA SER A 958 -23.97 22.37 40.30
C SER A 958 -24.66 23.74 40.31
N ALA A 959 -23.90 24.82 40.09
CA ALA A 959 -24.43 26.19 40.00
C ALA A 959 -24.94 26.55 38.58
N GLU A 960 -25.83 27.53 38.50
CA GLU A 960 -26.54 27.95 37.28
C GLU A 960 -25.76 29.00 36.46
N VAL A 961 -25.94 28.97 35.13
CA VAL A 961 -25.81 30.15 34.25
C VAL A 961 -26.96 30.13 33.25
N ILE A 962 -27.70 31.22 33.16
CA ILE A 962 -28.90 31.38 32.30
C ILE A 962 -28.47 31.62 30.84
N ARG A 963 -29.25 31.12 29.88
CA ARG A 963 -29.08 31.43 28.45
C ARG A 963 -30.42 31.69 27.78
N GLU A 964 -30.62 32.91 27.28
CA GLU A 964 -31.87 33.35 26.64
C GLU A 964 -32.02 32.84 25.19
N SER A 965 -33.24 32.86 24.67
CA SER A 965 -33.62 32.36 23.35
C SER A 965 -33.36 33.39 22.23
N SER A 966 -32.56 33.00 21.23
CA SER A 966 -32.27 33.82 20.05
C SER A 966 -33.41 33.78 19.02
N SER A 967 -33.90 34.95 18.59
CA SER A 967 -34.98 35.06 17.60
C SER A 967 -34.59 34.54 16.20
N THR A 968 -35.52 33.85 15.54
CA THR A 968 -35.39 33.32 14.16
C THR A 968 -35.23 34.42 13.10
N THR A 969 -35.63 35.66 13.38
CA THR A 969 -35.54 36.77 12.42
C THR A 969 -34.11 37.06 11.95
N GLY A 970 -33.11 36.89 12.84
CA GLY A 970 -31.71 37.20 12.52
C GLY A 970 -31.11 36.27 11.46
N MET A 971 -31.51 35.00 11.45
CA MET A 971 -31.00 33.99 10.50
C MET A 971 -31.48 34.28 9.07
N VAL A 972 -32.75 34.67 8.90
CA VAL A 972 -33.33 35.02 7.59
C VAL A 972 -32.65 36.25 6.99
N VAL A 973 -32.39 37.28 7.81
CA VAL A 973 -31.67 38.48 7.36
C VAL A 973 -30.23 38.15 6.93
N GLY A 974 -29.54 37.26 7.64
CA GLY A 974 -28.21 36.78 7.26
C GLY A 974 -28.18 36.06 5.91
N ILE A 975 -29.15 35.18 5.64
CA ILE A 975 -29.27 34.45 4.37
C ILE A 975 -29.56 35.40 3.20
N VAL A 976 -30.48 36.36 3.38
CA VAL A 976 -30.80 37.36 2.35
C VAL A 976 -29.60 38.27 2.06
N ALA A 977 -28.84 38.67 3.08
CA ALA A 977 -27.62 39.47 2.90
C ALA A 977 -26.52 38.69 2.14
N ALA A 978 -26.33 37.40 2.43
CA ALA A 978 -25.38 36.55 1.72
C ALA A 978 -25.77 36.37 0.24
N ALA A 979 -27.05 36.10 -0.05
CA ALA A 979 -27.55 35.98 -1.41
C ALA A 979 -27.35 37.28 -2.21
N ALA A 980 -27.67 38.44 -1.63
CA ALA A 980 -27.45 39.74 -2.26
C ALA A 980 -25.96 40.02 -2.56
N LEU A 981 -25.05 39.60 -1.67
CA LEU A 981 -23.61 39.72 -1.89
C LEU A 981 -23.14 38.86 -3.07
N CYS A 982 -23.58 37.61 -3.16
CA CYS A 982 -23.25 36.72 -4.29
C CYS A 982 -23.77 37.27 -5.63
N ILE A 983 -24.98 37.81 -5.66
CA ILE A 983 -25.55 38.45 -6.87
C ILE A 983 -24.72 39.68 -7.28
N LEU A 984 -24.29 40.52 -6.34
CA LEU A 984 -23.40 41.65 -6.62
C LEU A 984 -22.03 41.22 -7.17
N ILE A 985 -21.45 40.14 -6.65
CA ILE A 985 -20.18 39.59 -7.14
C ILE A 985 -20.34 39.06 -8.58
N LEU A 986 -21.42 38.34 -8.87
CA LEU A 986 -21.72 37.84 -10.22
C LEU A 986 -21.98 38.99 -11.21
N LEU A 987 -22.75 40.00 -10.84
CA LEU A 987 -22.98 41.18 -11.67
C LEU A 987 -21.69 41.97 -11.93
N TYR A 988 -20.79 42.07 -10.94
CA TYR A 988 -19.47 42.69 -11.12
C TYR A 988 -18.57 41.87 -12.06
N ALA A 989 -18.59 40.53 -11.95
CA ALA A 989 -17.88 39.65 -12.87
C ALA A 989 -18.41 39.78 -14.31
N MET A 990 -19.73 39.78 -14.51
CA MET A 990 -20.37 39.97 -15.82
C MET A 990 -20.06 41.36 -16.41
N TYR A 991 -20.09 42.42 -15.60
CA TYR A 991 -19.70 43.77 -16.03
C TYR A 991 -18.23 43.83 -16.48
N LYS A 992 -17.33 43.16 -15.74
CA LYS A 992 -15.91 43.09 -16.09
C LYS A 992 -15.63 42.24 -17.33
N TYR A 993 -16.43 41.20 -17.57
CA TYR A 993 -16.35 40.35 -18.76
C TYR A 993 -16.89 41.05 -20.01
N ARG A 994 -18.00 41.81 -19.88
CA ARG A 994 -18.64 42.52 -20.99
C ARG A 994 -17.91 43.78 -21.47
N ASN A 995 -17.04 44.35 -20.63
CA ASN A 995 -16.25 45.55 -20.96
C ASN A 995 -14.81 45.23 -21.40
N ARG A 996 -14.60 44.06 -22.03
CA ARG A 996 -13.31 43.65 -22.57
C ARG A 996 -13.47 43.22 -24.03
N ASP A 997 -12.66 43.86 -24.88
CA ASP A 997 -12.37 43.51 -26.28
C ASP A 997 -13.45 43.80 -27.35
N GLU A 998 -13.83 45.08 -27.49
CA GLU A 998 -13.91 45.73 -28.81
C GLU A 998 -12.94 46.91 -28.87
N GLY A 999 -12.10 46.99 -29.91
CA GLY A 999 -11.00 47.97 -29.98
C GLY A 999 -10.00 47.68 -31.10
N SER A 1000 -10.47 47.70 -32.35
CA SER A 1000 -9.65 47.42 -33.54
C SER A 1000 -8.66 48.55 -33.86
N TYR A 1001 -7.55 48.21 -34.53
CA TYR A 1001 -6.87 49.11 -35.47
C TYR A 1001 -6.30 48.35 -36.68
N HIS A 1002 -6.08 49.10 -37.76
CA HIS A 1002 -6.02 48.61 -39.14
C HIS A 1002 -4.74 47.87 -39.57
N VAL A 1003 -4.90 47.05 -40.61
CA VAL A 1003 -3.83 46.64 -41.54
C VAL A 1003 -3.50 47.81 -42.47
N ASP A 1004 -2.22 47.95 -42.83
CA ASP A 1004 -1.78 48.80 -43.95
C ASP A 1004 -0.71 48.06 -44.77
N GLU A 1005 -0.70 48.24 -46.09
CA GLU A 1005 0.15 47.47 -47.01
C GLU A 1005 1.43 48.23 -47.41
N SER A 1006 2.56 47.52 -47.56
CA SER A 1006 3.23 47.33 -48.87
C SER A 1006 4.76 47.10 -48.83
N ARG A 1007 5.26 46.46 -49.92
CA ARG A 1007 6.62 46.50 -50.49
C ARG A 1007 7.81 45.83 -49.76
N ASN A 1008 8.18 44.68 -50.34
CA ASN A 1008 9.54 44.25 -50.73
C ASN A 1008 10.72 45.21 -50.47
N TYR A 1009 11.83 44.68 -49.94
CA TYR A 1009 13.04 44.47 -50.78
C TYR A 1009 13.98 43.38 -50.20
N ILE A 1010 15.10 43.13 -50.88
CA ILE A 1010 15.93 41.91 -50.80
C ILE A 1010 17.35 42.19 -50.27
N SER A 1011 17.99 41.14 -49.72
CA SER A 1011 19.44 40.89 -49.56
C SER A 1011 20.23 41.41 -48.34
N ASN A 1012 20.97 40.44 -47.74
CA ASN A 1012 22.39 40.48 -47.34
C ASN A 1012 22.87 41.44 -46.22
N SER A 1013 23.95 41.14 -45.47
CA SER A 1013 24.63 39.86 -45.12
C SER A 1013 25.78 40.14 -44.14
N ALA A 1014 26.16 39.16 -43.30
CA ALA A 1014 27.44 39.13 -42.57
C ALA A 1014 27.59 40.20 -41.43
N GLN A 1015 28.52 40.13 -40.45
CA GLN A 1015 29.42 39.05 -40.03
C GLN A 1015 29.94 39.26 -38.58
N SER A 1016 30.42 38.17 -37.97
CA SER A 1016 31.52 38.13 -36.96
C SER A 1016 31.31 38.63 -35.52
N ASN A 1017 31.82 37.82 -34.57
CA ASN A 1017 32.64 38.12 -33.37
C ASN A 1017 32.21 39.22 -32.36
N GLY A 1018 32.37 39.07 -31.04
CA GLY A 1018 32.95 37.98 -30.24
C GLY A 1018 33.53 38.51 -28.91
N ALA A 1019 34.07 37.63 -28.05
CA ALA A 1019 34.73 37.89 -26.74
C ALA A 1019 33.79 38.34 -25.57
N VAL A 1020 33.88 37.85 -24.30
CA VAL A 1020 34.98 37.53 -23.33
C VAL A 1020 35.42 38.76 -22.52
N VAL A 1021 35.46 38.82 -21.17
CA VAL A 1021 35.07 37.87 -20.09
C VAL A 1021 35.17 38.50 -18.66
N LYS A 1022 34.50 37.91 -17.63
CA LYS A 1022 34.77 38.03 -16.14
C LYS A 1022 34.67 39.46 -15.50
N GLU A 1023 34.79 39.72 -14.18
CA GLU A 1023 34.97 38.87 -12.97
C GLU A 1023 34.25 39.43 -11.69
N LYS A 1024 34.06 38.56 -10.68
CA LYS A 1024 33.88 38.73 -9.21
C LYS A 1024 33.65 40.13 -8.55
N GLN A 1025 32.58 40.22 -7.73
CA GLN A 1025 32.53 40.35 -6.24
C GLN A 1025 33.40 41.40 -5.46
N PRO A 1026 33.18 41.71 -4.15
CA PRO A 1026 32.03 41.43 -3.25
C PRO A 1026 31.60 42.63 -2.33
N SER A 1027 30.61 42.41 -1.43
CA SER A 1027 30.41 43.10 -0.12
C SER A 1027 29.99 44.60 -0.09
N SER A 1028 29.39 45.19 0.97
CA SER A 1028 28.52 44.68 2.07
C SER A 1028 27.82 45.84 2.85
N ALA A 1029 26.86 45.48 3.73
CA ALA A 1029 26.48 46.16 4.99
C ALA A 1029 25.52 47.40 5.06
N LYS A 1030 24.30 47.10 5.57
CA LYS A 1030 23.60 47.70 6.75
C LYS A 1030 22.67 48.96 6.68
N SER A 1031 21.60 48.84 7.49
CA SER A 1031 20.82 49.84 8.26
C SER A 1031 19.86 50.86 7.59
N ALA A 1032 18.65 50.37 7.29
CA ALA A 1032 17.34 50.81 7.83
C ALA A 1032 17.03 52.28 8.21
N ASN A 1033 15.89 52.80 7.73
CA ASN A 1033 14.85 53.38 8.59
C ASN A 1033 13.41 53.33 7.99
N LYS A 1034 12.41 53.87 8.70
CA LYS A 1034 10.97 53.50 8.64
C LYS A 1034 10.05 54.28 7.67
N ASN A 1035 9.08 53.51 7.13
CA ASN A 1035 7.62 53.79 6.97
C ASN A 1035 7.03 54.71 5.87
N LYS A 1036 6.08 54.09 5.12
CA LYS A 1036 4.81 54.63 4.55
C LYS A 1036 4.94 55.72 3.45
N LYS A 1037 4.20 55.69 2.33
CA LYS A 1037 2.93 54.99 2.01
C LYS A 1037 2.67 54.97 0.48
N ASN A 1038 1.76 54.09 0.04
CA ASN A 1038 0.95 54.15 -1.20
C ASN A 1038 1.59 53.95 -2.60
N LYS A 1039 1.14 52.83 -3.21
CA LYS A 1039 0.44 52.73 -4.52
C LYS A 1039 1.22 52.56 -5.85
N ASP A 1040 1.12 51.31 -6.31
CA ASP A 1040 0.52 50.85 -7.58
C ASP A 1040 1.24 51.08 -8.92
N LYS A 1041 1.31 49.98 -9.70
CA LYS A 1041 1.68 49.85 -11.13
C LYS A 1041 3.19 49.99 -11.47
N GLU A 1042 3.77 49.15 -12.34
CA GLU A 1042 3.28 47.92 -13.02
C GLU A 1042 4.47 47.05 -13.52
N TYR A 1043 4.14 45.94 -14.22
CA TYR A 1043 4.97 45.08 -15.09
C TYR A 1043 5.52 43.74 -14.57
N TYR A 1044 4.79 42.67 -14.97
CA TYR A 1044 5.19 41.27 -15.21
C TYR A 1044 5.84 40.46 -14.07
N VAL A 1045 5.57 39.16 -13.93
CA VAL A 1045 4.84 38.22 -14.82
C VAL A 1045 3.43 37.95 -14.29
#